data_AF-A0A2R7RYR8-F1
#
_entry.id   AF-A0A2R7RYR8-F1
#
_cell.length_a   1.000
_cell.length_b   1.000
_cell.length_c   1.000
_cell.angle_alpha   90.00
_cell.angle_beta   90.00
_cell.angle_gamma   90.00
#
_symmetry.space_group_name_H-M   'P 1'
#
loop_
_entity.id
_entity.type
_entity.pdbx_description
1 polymer ?
#
loop_
_entity_poly.entity_id
_entity_poly.type
_entity_poly.pdbx_seq_one_letter_code
_entity_poly.pdbx_strand_id
1 'polypeptide(L)'
;AGHRPGRGGDVRMRGMGSGYTQILVNGERMPPGFSLDQLPPEQVERIEVLRAPTAEYGARAMAGTINVVLREALKKTLNEFRAGFGVERGKLSPAIGWSRNDSFGDGHAYNLTVNATRGERIDDVINDTLTRTLADGVETLQTSRGRSEETRQAINLTGRVQLKLGPADSLAIQPFIVSSRSDTRSTLLRTGDVYDRADTSGDSRFTLGRLNLQWQTRPDADTRIELRGGVGRASADSRSLRQESLKGADTRLQDDTTASRDNSWSLLGKFSRSLQNDHSLVAGIEGEGNTRHQNRVTLVDGKPQPGLDEFGDDLDASSTRLAAYVQDEWNVGKQWDFYAGLRWEGIETKSSAANYAASNRSSVFTPLAHARYKLDPAGRENLRMSLTRSYRSPQVQDLIARPSINTQLPHQANTPDRAGNPDLKPELATGLEIGYEKYLSKGGLLSANLFARSITNLMRNVTELETVSWSTTPRWVARPRNIGKASTAGLELEAKFRLDEYLDDAWPVNVRSNVSVFTSRVDGIPGPNNRLDAQPKATANLGFDYRLRSLPLSIGATLNWTPSSVIQQSVLTEATTSRKLVSDAFALWNFTPEQSLRLSASNLTPLDYATGSVITTNEQIITTNSGGPSYTLWQLRWEMKI
;
A
#
# COMPACT_ATOMS: atom_id res chain seq x y z
N ALA A 1 -2.19 -5.17 10.29
CA ALA A 1 -3.60 -4.95 10.72
C ALA A 1 -4.18 -3.75 9.99
N GLY A 2 -5.51 -3.65 9.82
CA GLY A 2 -6.13 -2.52 9.11
C GLY A 2 -6.09 -1.22 9.92
N HIS A 3 -5.85 -0.10 9.26
CA HIS A 3 -5.83 1.24 9.85
C HIS A 3 -7.17 1.61 10.49
N ARG A 4 -7.14 2.53 11.47
CA ARG A 4 -8.37 3.02 12.11
C ARG A 4 -9.30 3.64 11.06
N PRO A 5 -10.62 3.44 11.18
CA PRO A 5 -11.62 4.13 10.36
C PRO A 5 -11.33 5.64 10.25
N GLY A 6 -11.52 6.22 9.07
CA GLY A 6 -11.38 7.66 8.82
C GLY A 6 -9.97 8.18 8.56
N ARG A 7 -8.94 7.36 8.73
CA ARG A 7 -7.54 7.72 8.43
C ARG A 7 -7.00 6.89 7.26
N GLY A 8 -6.08 7.50 6.51
CA GLY A 8 -5.34 6.84 5.44
C GLY A 8 -4.65 5.56 5.93
N GLY A 9 -4.47 4.60 5.04
CA GLY A 9 -3.87 3.32 5.37
C GLY A 9 -3.40 2.57 4.15
N ASP A 10 -2.70 1.45 4.40
CA ASP A 10 -2.16 0.60 3.34
C ASP A 10 -3.22 0.28 2.29
N VAL A 11 -2.87 0.57 1.04
CA VAL A 11 -3.73 0.26 -0.09
C VAL A 11 -3.87 -1.25 -0.21
N ARG A 12 -5.11 -1.71 -0.35
CA ARG A 12 -5.47 -3.13 -0.52
C ARG A 12 -6.36 -3.27 -1.73
N MET A 13 -6.24 -4.40 -2.40
CA MET A 13 -7.04 -4.73 -3.57
C MET A 13 -7.52 -6.18 -3.48
N ARG A 14 -8.78 -6.44 -3.86
CA ARG A 14 -9.44 -7.75 -3.72
C ARG A 14 -9.38 -8.35 -2.31
N GLY A 15 -9.39 -7.45 -1.32
CA GLY A 15 -9.23 -7.79 0.08
C GLY A 15 -7.84 -8.28 0.49
N MET A 16 -6.91 -8.52 -0.44
CA MET A 16 -5.58 -9.01 -0.10
C MET A 16 -4.74 -7.92 0.56
N GLY A 17 -3.92 -8.32 1.52
CA GLY A 17 -3.11 -7.40 2.34
C GLY A 17 -2.01 -6.67 1.57
N SER A 18 -1.32 -5.79 2.28
CA SER A 18 -0.12 -5.09 1.79
C SER A 18 0.90 -6.07 1.20
N GLY A 19 1.46 -5.74 0.05
CA GLY A 19 2.43 -6.58 -0.68
C GLY A 19 1.83 -7.47 -1.77
N TYR A 20 0.50 -7.64 -1.83
CA TYR A 20 -0.17 -8.28 -2.98
C TYR A 20 -0.59 -7.27 -4.06
N THR A 21 -0.68 -5.99 -3.70
CA THR A 21 -0.94 -4.87 -4.62
C THR A 21 0.36 -4.14 -4.89
N GLN A 22 0.63 -3.86 -6.17
CA GLN A 22 1.77 -3.04 -6.58
C GLN A 22 1.36 -1.59 -6.71
N ILE A 23 2.08 -0.68 -6.07
CA ILE A 23 1.91 0.76 -6.24
C ILE A 23 3.05 1.29 -7.09
N LEU A 24 2.70 1.95 -8.18
CA LEU A 24 3.62 2.64 -9.08
C LEU A 24 3.35 4.14 -9.02
N VAL A 25 4.39 4.95 -9.16
CA VAL A 25 4.28 6.40 -9.43
C VAL A 25 4.94 6.64 -10.77
N ASN A 26 4.18 7.13 -11.76
CA ASN A 26 4.60 7.26 -13.16
C ASN A 26 5.17 5.96 -13.76
N GLY A 27 4.63 4.81 -13.37
CA GLY A 27 5.09 3.49 -13.82
C GLY A 27 6.30 2.93 -13.05
N GLU A 28 6.84 3.68 -12.09
CA GLU A 28 8.01 3.25 -11.31
C GLU A 28 7.68 2.89 -9.87
N ARG A 29 8.42 1.93 -9.31
CA ARG A 29 8.23 1.48 -7.92
C ARG A 29 8.77 2.50 -6.92
N MET A 30 8.02 2.69 -5.85
CA MET A 30 8.46 3.50 -4.72
C MET A 30 9.32 2.68 -3.75
N PRO A 31 10.29 3.30 -3.06
CA PRO A 31 11.17 2.57 -2.16
C PRO A 31 10.41 2.18 -0.88
N PRO A 32 10.90 1.19 -0.10
CA PRO A 32 10.35 0.89 1.22
C PRO A 32 10.26 2.15 2.09
N GLY A 33 9.17 2.31 2.84
CA GLY A 33 8.93 3.49 3.69
C GLY A 33 8.22 4.67 3.01
N PHE A 34 8.09 4.67 1.67
CA PHE A 34 7.17 5.58 1.00
C PHE A 34 5.71 5.16 1.28
N SER A 35 4.89 6.12 1.71
CA SER A 35 3.44 5.96 1.80
C SER A 35 2.77 6.85 0.76
N LEU A 36 1.68 6.38 0.17
CA LEU A 36 0.87 7.19 -0.74
C LEU A 36 0.29 8.43 -0.03
N ASP A 37 0.13 8.40 1.29
CA ASP A 37 -0.26 9.57 2.08
C ASP A 37 0.77 10.71 2.00
N GLN A 38 2.02 10.40 1.62
CA GLN A 38 3.05 11.40 1.38
C GLN A 38 2.90 12.07 0.01
N LEU A 39 2.07 11.54 -0.89
CA LEU A 39 1.80 12.15 -2.18
C LEU A 39 0.48 12.95 -2.11
N PRO A 40 0.55 14.28 -2.17
CA PRO A 40 -0.65 15.10 -2.12
C PRO A 40 -1.53 14.82 -3.35
N PRO A 41 -2.86 14.59 -3.20
CA PRO A 41 -3.74 14.22 -4.30
C PRO A 41 -3.71 15.16 -5.50
N GLU A 42 -3.43 16.44 -5.27
CA GLU A 42 -3.26 17.47 -6.30
C GLU A 42 -2.12 17.21 -7.28
N GLN A 43 -1.09 16.46 -6.91
CA GLN A 43 0.00 16.08 -7.82
C GLN A 43 -0.42 14.97 -8.79
N VAL A 44 -1.51 14.27 -8.47
CA VAL A 44 -2.04 13.14 -9.23
C VAL A 44 -2.96 13.65 -10.33
N GLU A 45 -2.67 13.29 -11.57
CA GLU A 45 -3.56 13.52 -12.71
C GLU A 45 -4.62 12.42 -12.81
N ARG A 46 -4.20 11.17 -12.65
CA ARG A 46 -5.08 10.01 -12.66
C ARG A 46 -4.49 8.86 -11.86
N ILE A 47 -5.36 7.98 -11.40
CA ILE A 47 -4.99 6.70 -10.79
C ILE A 47 -5.50 5.61 -11.73
N GLU A 48 -4.58 4.81 -12.24
CA GLU A 48 -4.89 3.65 -13.07
C GLU A 48 -4.93 2.41 -12.18
N VAL A 49 -6.04 1.67 -12.21
CA VAL A 49 -6.20 0.42 -11.44
C VAL A 49 -6.30 -0.75 -12.41
N LEU A 50 -5.24 -1.53 -12.49
CA LEU A 50 -5.12 -2.70 -13.35
C LEU A 50 -5.44 -3.96 -12.52
N ARG A 51 -6.62 -4.53 -12.75
CA ARG A 51 -7.14 -5.69 -11.99
C ARG A 51 -6.51 -7.03 -12.40
N ALA A 52 -6.06 -7.10 -13.66
CA ALA A 52 -5.28 -8.20 -14.20
C ALA A 52 -3.95 -7.66 -14.73
N PRO A 53 -2.85 -8.41 -14.59
CA PRO A 53 -1.54 -8.00 -15.08
C PRO A 53 -1.50 -7.99 -16.61
N THR A 54 -0.70 -7.09 -17.18
CA THR A 54 -0.25 -7.15 -18.58
C THR A 54 1.26 -7.37 -18.60
N ALA A 55 1.83 -7.73 -19.76
CA ALA A 55 3.26 -8.00 -19.84
C ALA A 55 4.08 -6.72 -19.61
N GLU A 56 3.54 -5.58 -20.04
CA GLU A 56 4.12 -4.25 -19.89
C GLU A 56 4.18 -3.77 -18.44
N TYR A 57 3.07 -3.83 -17.68
CA TYR A 57 3.04 -3.31 -16.31
C TYR A 57 3.59 -4.28 -15.26
N GLY A 58 4.02 -5.47 -15.71
CA GLY A 58 4.58 -6.54 -14.90
C GLY A 58 3.53 -7.39 -14.18
N ALA A 59 3.96 -8.58 -13.77
CA ALA A 59 3.07 -9.60 -13.18
C ALA A 59 3.26 -9.77 -11.65
N ARG A 60 3.92 -8.81 -11.00
CA ARG A 60 4.32 -8.82 -9.58
C ARG A 60 3.21 -8.48 -8.58
N ALA A 61 1.99 -8.32 -9.07
CA ALA A 61 0.87 -7.78 -8.32
C ALA A 61 -0.31 -8.74 -8.41
N MET A 62 -0.31 -9.77 -7.55
CA MET A 62 -1.35 -10.80 -7.56
C MET A 62 -2.77 -10.24 -7.30
N ALA A 63 -2.88 -9.12 -6.59
CA ALA A 63 -4.13 -8.39 -6.40
C ALA A 63 -4.47 -7.46 -7.56
N GLY A 64 -3.46 -6.97 -8.27
CA GLY A 64 -3.52 -5.93 -9.28
C GLY A 64 -2.52 -4.79 -9.02
N THR A 65 -2.31 -3.98 -10.05
CA THR A 65 -1.38 -2.84 -10.03
C THR A 65 -2.15 -1.53 -9.95
N ILE A 66 -1.70 -0.61 -9.11
CA ILE A 66 -2.20 0.75 -9.00
C ILE A 66 -1.08 1.67 -9.47
N ASN A 67 -1.27 2.34 -10.59
CA ASN A 67 -0.32 3.31 -11.12
C ASN A 67 -0.84 4.72 -10.91
N VAL A 68 -0.13 5.47 -10.09
CA VAL A 68 -0.40 6.88 -9.78
C VAL A 68 0.35 7.72 -10.79
N VAL A 69 -0.39 8.32 -11.72
CA VAL A 69 0.19 9.15 -12.77
C VAL A 69 0.17 10.60 -12.32
N LEU A 70 1.35 11.20 -12.22
CA LEU A 70 1.52 12.61 -11.88
C LEU A 70 1.21 13.49 -13.08
N ARG A 71 0.83 14.75 -12.82
CA ARG A 71 0.44 15.73 -13.84
C ARG A 71 1.44 15.87 -14.98
N GLU A 72 0.92 15.78 -16.21
CA GLU A 72 1.63 16.10 -17.44
C GLU A 72 1.91 17.61 -17.56
N ALA A 73 3.00 17.95 -18.24
CA ALA A 73 3.51 19.32 -18.31
C ALA A 73 2.64 20.27 -19.16
N LEU A 74 1.74 19.81 -20.04
CA LEU A 74 0.86 20.74 -20.75
C LEU A 74 -0.45 20.11 -21.23
N LYS A 75 -1.52 20.28 -20.44
CA LYS A 75 -2.91 20.29 -20.95
C LYS A 75 -3.55 21.67 -20.87
N LYS A 76 -3.10 22.53 -19.93
CA LYS A 76 -3.54 23.91 -19.74
C LYS A 76 -2.46 24.67 -18.95
N THR A 77 -2.31 25.98 -19.18
CA THR A 77 -1.55 26.84 -18.26
C THR A 77 -2.24 26.82 -16.89
N LEU A 78 -1.44 26.66 -15.84
CA LEU A 78 -1.94 26.60 -14.47
C LEU A 78 -0.95 27.33 -13.57
N ASN A 79 -1.47 28.18 -12.70
CA ASN A 79 -0.74 28.70 -11.57
C ASN A 79 -1.75 28.71 -10.44
N GLU A 80 -1.56 27.85 -9.46
CA GLU A 80 -2.58 27.54 -8.47
C GLU A 80 -1.96 27.54 -7.08
N PHE A 81 -2.55 28.32 -6.19
CA PHE A 81 -2.25 28.31 -4.78
C PHE A 81 -3.37 27.63 -4.02
N ARG A 82 -2.99 26.81 -3.04
CA ARG A 82 -3.91 26.07 -2.18
C ARG A 82 -3.51 26.28 -0.73
N ALA A 83 -4.49 26.49 0.12
CA ALA A 83 -4.30 26.53 1.56
C ALA A 83 -5.46 25.82 2.25
N GLY A 84 -5.17 25.12 3.33
CA GLY A 84 -6.19 24.44 4.09
C GLY A 84 -5.70 23.96 5.44
N PHE A 85 -6.62 23.40 6.21
CA PHE A 85 -6.29 22.76 7.46
C PHE A 85 -7.26 21.61 7.75
N GLY A 86 -6.76 20.58 8.41
CA GLY A 86 -7.56 19.54 9.05
C GLY A 86 -7.68 19.78 10.55
N VAL A 87 -8.80 19.38 11.15
CA VAL A 87 -8.96 19.28 12.60
C VAL A 87 -9.47 17.89 12.94
N GLU A 88 -8.70 17.17 13.74
CA GLU A 88 -9.11 15.88 14.31
C GLU A 88 -8.84 15.92 15.80
N ARG A 89 -9.85 15.62 16.63
CA ARG A 89 -9.72 15.61 18.10
C ARG A 89 -9.05 16.90 18.66
N GLY A 90 -9.43 18.06 18.12
CA GLY A 90 -8.89 19.37 18.52
C GLY A 90 -7.47 19.68 18.06
N LYS A 91 -6.82 18.79 17.29
CA LYS A 91 -5.48 19.00 16.72
C LYS A 91 -5.55 19.55 15.30
N LEU A 92 -4.92 20.70 15.09
CA LEU A 92 -4.88 21.39 13.81
C LEU A 92 -3.74 20.86 12.93
N SER A 93 -4.04 20.61 11.67
CA SER A 93 -3.09 20.12 10.65
C SER A 93 -3.11 21.02 9.41
N PRO A 94 -2.37 22.15 9.38
CA PRO A 94 -2.34 23.05 8.24
C PRO A 94 -1.56 22.47 7.05
N ALA A 95 -1.98 22.85 5.85
CA ALA A 95 -1.35 22.50 4.59
C ALA A 95 -1.37 23.67 3.61
N ILE A 96 -0.28 23.86 2.89
CA ILE A 96 -0.17 24.82 1.79
C ILE A 96 0.42 24.12 0.57
N GLY A 97 0.00 24.56 -0.61
CA GLY A 97 0.44 24.00 -1.87
C GLY A 97 0.51 25.06 -2.96
N TRP A 98 1.48 24.92 -3.84
CA TRP A 98 1.60 25.72 -5.05
C TRP A 98 1.92 24.81 -6.22
N SER A 99 1.21 25.00 -7.33
CA SER A 99 1.46 24.30 -8.59
C SER A 99 1.54 25.30 -9.73
N ARG A 100 2.58 25.18 -10.55
CA ARG A 100 2.73 25.93 -11.79
C ARG A 100 2.94 24.98 -12.96
N ASN A 101 2.23 25.24 -14.05
CA ASN A 101 2.27 24.52 -15.30
C ASN A 101 2.29 25.50 -16.45
N ASP A 102 3.34 25.47 -17.28
CA ASP A 102 3.52 26.47 -18.33
C ASP A 102 4.36 25.93 -19.50
N SER A 103 4.30 26.62 -20.63
CA SER A 103 5.16 26.36 -21.80
C SER A 103 6.31 27.36 -21.86
N PHE A 104 7.42 26.96 -22.47
CA PHE A 104 8.53 27.86 -22.77
C PHE A 104 9.17 27.49 -24.11
N GLY A 105 9.60 28.48 -24.88
CA GLY A 105 10.13 28.27 -26.23
C GLY A 105 9.20 27.48 -27.14
N ASP A 106 9.75 26.91 -28.21
CA ASP A 106 8.97 26.18 -29.21
C ASP A 106 8.71 24.73 -28.78
N GLY A 107 7.64 24.55 -28.00
CA GLY A 107 7.09 23.23 -27.66
C GLY A 107 7.72 22.55 -26.45
N HIS A 108 8.50 23.28 -25.63
CA HIS A 108 8.89 22.81 -24.30
C HIS A 108 7.83 23.19 -23.26
N ALA A 109 7.74 22.40 -22.20
CA ALA A 109 6.77 22.60 -21.14
C ALA A 109 7.35 22.22 -19.79
N TYR A 110 6.85 22.81 -18.71
CA TYR A 110 7.18 22.37 -17.37
C TYR A 110 5.97 22.35 -16.44
N ASN A 111 6.02 21.43 -15.49
CA ASN A 111 5.20 21.41 -14.30
C ASN A 111 6.11 21.47 -13.06
N LEU A 112 5.75 22.29 -12.08
CA LEU A 112 6.36 22.31 -10.76
C LEU A 112 5.25 22.35 -9.72
N THR A 113 5.33 21.48 -8.73
CA THR A 113 4.43 21.49 -7.58
C THR A 113 5.23 21.38 -6.30
N VAL A 114 4.94 22.26 -5.34
CA VAL A 114 5.52 22.27 -4.00
C VAL A 114 4.38 22.24 -2.99
N ASN A 115 4.44 21.34 -2.02
CA ASN A 115 3.46 21.25 -0.94
C ASN A 115 4.20 21.18 0.41
N ALA A 116 3.66 21.84 1.42
CA ALA A 116 4.15 21.79 2.79
C ALA A 116 2.99 21.51 3.75
N THR A 117 3.21 20.61 4.70
CA THR A 117 2.19 20.17 5.65
C THR A 117 2.78 20.09 7.06
N ARG A 118 1.94 20.39 8.05
CA ARG A 118 2.17 20.05 9.45
C ARG A 118 0.92 19.36 9.95
N GLY A 119 1.08 18.23 10.64
CA GLY A 119 -0.01 17.50 11.26
C GLY A 119 0.30 17.16 12.70
N GLU A 120 -0.72 17.25 13.54
CA GLU A 120 -0.69 16.75 14.92
C GLU A 120 -1.77 15.69 15.09
N ARG A 121 -1.42 14.57 15.71
CA ARG A 121 -2.29 13.41 15.85
C ARG A 121 -2.22 12.86 17.26
N ILE A 122 -3.36 12.46 17.82
CA ILE A 122 -3.42 11.73 19.09
C ILE A 122 -4.14 10.41 18.86
N ASP A 123 -3.59 9.35 19.45
CA ASP A 123 -4.11 8.00 19.41
C ASP A 123 -4.21 7.41 20.81
N ASP A 124 -5.36 6.82 21.14
CA ASP A 124 -5.52 6.00 22.34
C ASP A 124 -5.74 4.55 21.94
N VAL A 125 -5.05 3.63 22.58
CA VAL A 125 -5.18 2.18 22.38
C VAL A 125 -5.45 1.53 23.73
N ILE A 126 -6.42 0.64 23.77
CA ILE A 126 -6.67 -0.26 24.89
C ILE A 126 -6.36 -1.67 24.38
N ASN A 127 -5.58 -2.42 25.16
CA ASN A 127 -5.24 -3.79 24.86
C ASN A 127 -5.44 -4.66 26.10
N ASP A 128 -6.34 -5.63 26.01
CA ASP A 128 -6.62 -6.62 27.04
C ASP A 128 -6.10 -7.99 26.59
N THR A 129 -5.20 -8.57 27.38
CA THR A 129 -4.64 -9.91 27.15
C THR A 129 -5.05 -10.81 28.30
N LEU A 130 -5.89 -11.81 28.03
CA LEU A 130 -6.24 -12.88 28.95
C LEU A 130 -5.39 -14.11 28.61
N THR A 131 -4.56 -14.55 29.53
CA THR A 131 -3.76 -15.78 29.41
C THR A 131 -4.29 -16.82 30.38
N ARG A 132 -4.74 -17.96 29.85
CA ARG A 132 -5.17 -19.14 30.62
C ARG A 132 -4.11 -20.23 30.50
N THR A 133 -3.57 -20.67 31.64
CA THR A 133 -2.66 -21.81 31.71
C THR A 133 -3.47 -23.11 31.73
N LEU A 134 -3.12 -24.07 30.88
CA LEU A 134 -3.90 -25.29 30.69
C LEU A 134 -3.66 -26.34 31.79
N ALA A 135 -2.47 -26.34 32.41
CA ALA A 135 -2.10 -27.32 33.42
C ALA A 135 -2.90 -27.18 34.73
N ASP A 136 -3.17 -25.95 35.16
CA ASP A 136 -3.84 -25.62 36.43
C ASP A 136 -5.15 -24.84 36.25
N GLY A 137 -5.44 -24.36 35.04
CA GLY A 137 -6.61 -23.56 34.73
C GLY A 137 -6.54 -22.12 35.19
N VAL A 138 -5.38 -21.65 35.69
CA VAL A 138 -5.21 -20.28 36.18
C VAL A 138 -5.34 -19.29 35.03
N GLU A 139 -6.14 -18.25 35.24
CA GLU A 139 -6.33 -17.14 34.30
C GLU A 139 -5.65 -15.87 34.82
N THR A 140 -4.94 -15.20 33.93
CA THR A 140 -4.27 -13.92 34.21
C THR A 140 -4.73 -12.88 33.19
N LEU A 141 -5.20 -11.73 33.68
CA LEU A 141 -5.63 -10.62 32.84
C LEU A 141 -4.62 -9.48 32.90
N GLN A 142 -4.05 -9.15 31.75
CA GLN A 142 -3.22 -7.98 31.55
C GLN A 142 -3.97 -6.93 30.73
N THR A 143 -4.28 -5.81 31.33
CA THR A 143 -4.85 -4.65 30.63
C THR A 143 -3.76 -3.62 30.43
N SER A 144 -3.68 -3.05 29.24
CA SER A 144 -2.82 -1.91 28.95
C SER A 144 -3.56 -0.82 28.18
N ARG A 145 -3.23 0.42 28.50
CA ARG A 145 -3.80 1.63 27.92
C ARG A 145 -2.65 2.50 27.44
N GLY A 146 -2.54 2.65 26.12
CA GLY A 146 -1.57 3.50 25.47
C GLY A 146 -2.20 4.80 25.00
N ARG A 147 -1.49 5.92 25.16
CA ARG A 147 -1.73 7.14 24.42
C ARG A 147 -0.47 7.50 23.65
N SER A 148 -0.58 7.86 22.38
CA SER A 148 0.51 8.41 21.59
C SER A 148 0.11 9.73 20.93
N GLU A 149 1.03 10.68 20.94
CA GLU A 149 0.95 11.96 20.24
C GLU A 149 2.07 12.02 19.21
N GLU A 150 1.72 12.40 17.98
CA GLU A 150 2.67 12.54 16.89
C GLU A 150 2.52 13.92 16.28
N THR A 151 3.64 14.62 16.10
CA THR A 151 3.73 15.80 15.25
C THR A 151 4.54 15.45 14.02
N ARG A 152 3.99 15.65 12.83
CA ARG A 152 4.69 15.39 11.56
C ARG A 152 4.72 16.65 10.72
N GLN A 153 5.85 16.90 10.08
CA GLN A 153 6.01 17.97 9.11
C GLN A 153 6.61 17.39 7.84
N ALA A 154 6.09 17.78 6.69
CA ALA A 154 6.56 17.28 5.41
C ALA A 154 6.55 18.37 4.33
N ILE A 155 7.56 18.32 3.46
CA ILE A 155 7.65 19.10 2.23
C ILE A 155 7.82 18.13 1.06
N ASN A 156 7.02 18.33 0.02
CA ASN A 156 7.05 17.55 -1.19
C ASN A 156 7.24 18.47 -2.39
N LEU A 157 8.24 18.19 -3.22
CA LEU A 157 8.51 18.88 -4.47
C LEU A 157 8.50 17.88 -5.61
N THR A 158 7.69 18.17 -6.63
CA THR A 158 7.64 17.38 -7.87
C THR A 158 7.79 18.31 -9.04
N GLY A 159 8.74 18.01 -9.92
CA GLY A 159 8.93 18.72 -11.18
C GLY A 159 8.82 17.77 -12.36
N ARG A 160 8.43 18.32 -13.51
CA ARG A 160 8.54 17.66 -14.81
C ARG A 160 8.85 18.71 -15.85
N VAL A 161 10.02 18.64 -16.47
CA VAL A 161 10.39 19.46 -17.63
C VAL A 161 10.34 18.58 -18.86
N GLN A 162 9.49 18.91 -19.82
CA GLN A 162 9.36 18.23 -21.09
C GLN A 162 10.05 19.07 -22.16
N LEU A 163 11.08 18.51 -22.78
CA LEU A 163 11.83 19.11 -23.86
C LEU A 163 11.46 18.41 -25.18
N LYS A 164 11.10 19.21 -26.19
CA LYS A 164 11.01 18.73 -27.58
C LYS A 164 12.40 18.84 -28.20
N LEU A 165 13.02 17.69 -28.52
CA LEU A 165 14.37 17.66 -29.11
C LEU A 165 14.33 17.69 -30.64
N GLY A 166 13.18 17.32 -31.22
CA GLY A 166 12.91 17.34 -32.65
C GLY A 166 11.44 17.05 -32.93
N PRO A 167 11.06 16.83 -34.20
CA PRO A 167 9.67 16.48 -34.55
C PRO A 167 9.21 15.13 -33.98
N ALA A 168 10.13 14.16 -33.88
CA ALA A 168 9.87 12.81 -33.40
C ALA A 168 10.27 12.59 -31.94
N ASP A 169 11.19 13.40 -31.41
CA ASP A 169 11.89 13.15 -30.15
C ASP A 169 11.44 14.08 -29.03
N SER A 170 11.21 13.48 -27.86
CA SER A 170 10.93 14.22 -26.63
C SER A 170 11.70 13.64 -25.46
N LEU A 171 12.15 14.51 -24.56
CA LEU A 171 12.84 14.16 -23.32
C LEU A 171 12.10 14.77 -22.15
N ALA A 172 11.73 13.97 -21.15
CA ALA A 172 11.19 14.43 -19.89
C ALA A 172 12.24 14.27 -18.79
N ILE A 173 12.41 15.31 -17.96
CA ILE A 173 13.25 15.32 -16.77
C ILE A 173 12.33 15.53 -15.56
N GLN A 174 12.37 14.59 -14.62
CA GLN A 174 11.37 14.50 -13.54
C GLN A 174 12.07 14.42 -12.17
N PRO A 175 12.43 15.56 -11.56
CA PRO A 175 12.88 15.57 -10.17
C PRO A 175 11.72 15.33 -9.21
N PHE A 176 11.97 14.52 -8.18
CA PHE A 176 11.02 14.22 -7.11
C PHE A 176 11.73 14.24 -5.76
N ILE A 177 11.28 15.10 -4.85
CA ILE A 177 11.87 15.26 -3.52
C ILE A 177 10.76 15.21 -2.48
N VAL A 178 10.94 14.38 -1.47
CA VAL A 178 10.08 14.30 -0.27
C VAL A 178 10.99 14.39 0.93
N SER A 179 10.69 15.30 1.86
CA SER A 179 11.37 15.37 3.15
C SER A 179 10.34 15.49 4.26
N SER A 180 10.49 14.71 5.30
CA SER A 180 9.62 14.78 6.47
C SER A 180 10.38 14.54 7.76
N ARG A 181 9.90 15.17 8.83
CA ARG A 181 10.30 14.89 10.20
C ARG A 181 9.09 14.58 11.03
N SER A 182 9.23 13.69 12.00
CA SER A 182 8.19 13.43 12.99
C SER A 182 8.77 13.31 14.38
N ASP A 183 8.00 13.80 15.34
CA ASP A 183 8.26 13.68 16.77
C ASP A 183 7.09 12.92 17.37
N THR A 184 7.39 11.87 18.13
CA THR A 184 6.39 11.01 18.77
C THR A 184 6.63 10.96 20.27
N ARG A 185 5.55 11.07 21.03
CA ARG A 185 5.55 10.80 22.47
C ARG A 185 4.44 9.81 22.77
N SER A 186 4.70 8.83 23.62
CA SER A 186 3.67 7.90 24.04
C SER A 186 3.85 7.49 25.49
N THR A 187 2.73 7.26 26.15
CA THR A 187 2.67 6.70 27.49
C THR A 187 1.81 5.44 27.42
N LEU A 188 2.35 4.34 27.92
CA LEU A 188 1.66 3.08 28.09
C LEU A 188 1.52 2.80 29.57
N LEU A 189 0.30 2.64 30.04
CA LEU A 189 -0.01 2.12 31.37
C LEU A 189 -0.39 0.64 31.22
N ARG A 190 0.06 -0.23 32.11
CA ARG A 190 -0.35 -1.64 32.10
C ARG A 190 -0.47 -2.21 33.50
N THR A 191 -1.31 -3.24 33.65
CA THR A 191 -1.26 -4.11 34.82
C THR A 191 -0.08 -5.09 34.69
N GLY A 192 0.53 -5.47 35.82
CA GLY A 192 1.59 -6.47 35.87
C GLY A 192 2.76 -6.11 36.77
N ASP A 193 3.65 -7.08 36.97
CA ASP A 193 4.69 -7.03 38.02
C ASP A 193 6.09 -6.66 37.52
N VAL A 194 6.28 -6.51 36.20
CA VAL A 194 7.60 -6.16 35.62
C VAL A 194 7.75 -4.65 35.41
N TYR A 195 6.69 -3.98 34.92
CA TYR A 195 6.58 -2.52 34.84
C TYR A 195 5.09 -2.18 34.74
N ASP A 196 4.64 -1.06 35.30
CA ASP A 196 3.25 -0.59 35.22
C ASP A 196 3.11 0.65 34.32
N ARG A 197 4.22 1.30 33.99
CA ARG A 197 4.27 2.44 33.09
C ARG A 197 5.48 2.39 32.16
N ALA A 198 5.27 2.76 30.90
CA ALA A 198 6.33 3.00 29.94
C ALA A 198 6.10 4.32 29.21
N ASP A 199 7.06 5.23 29.31
CA ASP A 199 7.08 6.47 28.53
C ASP A 199 8.08 6.33 27.40
N THR A 200 7.66 6.65 26.18
CA THR A 200 8.51 6.57 24.98
C THR A 200 8.49 7.91 24.27
N SER A 201 9.67 8.45 24.00
CA SER A 201 9.86 9.62 23.13
C SER A 201 10.73 9.22 21.95
N GLY A 202 10.38 9.66 20.75
CA GLY A 202 11.22 9.42 19.60
C GLY A 202 11.10 10.51 18.56
N ASP A 203 12.12 10.61 17.73
CA ASP A 203 12.15 11.47 16.56
C ASP A 203 12.57 10.65 15.34
N SER A 204 12.08 11.05 14.18
CA SER A 204 12.52 10.47 12.92
C SER A 204 12.56 11.50 11.81
N ARG A 205 13.48 11.28 10.87
CA ARG A 205 13.66 12.07 9.67
C ARG A 205 13.71 11.14 8.48
N PHE A 206 13.02 11.51 7.42
CA PHE A 206 13.02 10.79 6.15
C PHE A 206 13.22 11.78 5.03
N THR A 207 14.17 11.51 4.13
CA THR A 207 14.35 12.28 2.90
C THR A 207 14.51 11.33 1.73
N LEU A 208 13.79 11.58 0.65
CA LEU A 208 13.85 10.86 -0.61
C LEU A 208 14.07 11.87 -1.72
N GLY A 209 15.15 11.70 -2.49
CA GLY A 209 15.40 12.41 -3.74
C GLY A 209 15.47 11.43 -4.89
N ARG A 210 14.81 11.75 -6.01
CA ARG A 210 14.83 10.97 -7.25
C ARG A 210 14.95 11.89 -8.46
N LEU A 211 15.64 11.39 -9.47
CA LEU A 211 15.71 11.99 -10.79
C LEU A 211 15.40 10.93 -11.83
N ASN A 212 14.32 11.14 -12.57
CA ASN A 212 13.93 10.28 -13.66
C ASN A 212 14.04 11.00 -15.00
N LEU A 213 14.49 10.26 -15.99
CA LEU A 213 14.60 10.68 -17.38
C LEU A 213 13.74 9.76 -18.23
N GLN A 214 12.96 10.33 -19.14
CA GLN A 214 12.20 9.59 -20.13
C GLN A 214 12.45 10.19 -21.50
N TRP A 215 13.12 9.43 -22.36
CA TRP A 215 13.22 9.75 -23.78
C TRP A 215 12.22 8.91 -24.55
N GLN A 216 11.51 9.55 -25.47
CA GLN A 216 10.58 8.89 -26.36
C GLN A 216 10.78 9.41 -27.78
N THR A 217 10.80 8.48 -28.74
CA THR A 217 10.88 8.79 -30.17
C THR A 217 9.79 8.06 -30.96
N ARG A 218 9.36 8.68 -32.05
CA ARG A 218 8.50 8.08 -33.09
C ARG A 218 9.19 8.17 -34.44
N PRO A 219 10.07 7.22 -34.79
CA PRO A 219 10.84 7.26 -36.03
C PRO A 219 9.95 7.21 -37.29
N ASP A 220 8.80 6.54 -37.18
CA ASP A 220 7.76 6.47 -38.20
C ASP A 220 6.36 6.47 -37.53
N ALA A 221 5.30 6.43 -38.34
CA ALA A 221 3.93 6.50 -37.85
C ALA A 221 3.51 5.29 -36.99
N ASP A 222 4.13 4.14 -37.22
CA ASP A 222 3.75 2.87 -36.63
C ASP A 222 4.63 2.50 -35.43
N THR A 223 5.80 3.11 -35.30
CA THR A 223 6.83 2.74 -34.33
C THR A 223 6.99 3.78 -33.24
N ARG A 224 7.02 3.32 -32.00
CA ARG A 224 7.38 4.12 -30.82
C ARG A 224 8.43 3.38 -30.01
N ILE A 225 9.49 4.12 -29.67
CA ILE A 225 10.54 3.67 -28.76
C ILE A 225 10.51 4.57 -27.54
N GLU A 226 10.64 3.97 -26.36
CA GLU A 226 10.68 4.67 -25.10
C GLU A 226 11.79 4.11 -24.22
N LEU A 227 12.68 4.99 -23.77
CA LEU A 227 13.71 4.67 -22.79
C LEU A 227 13.44 5.48 -21.53
N ARG A 228 13.42 4.81 -20.37
CA ARG A 228 13.33 5.46 -19.07
C ARG A 228 14.51 5.05 -18.20
N GLY A 229 15.12 6.01 -17.53
CA GLY A 229 16.19 5.80 -16.58
C GLY A 229 15.95 6.61 -15.32
N GLY A 230 16.15 6.00 -14.15
CA GLY A 230 15.91 6.62 -12.87
C GLY A 230 17.03 6.33 -11.89
N VAL A 231 17.38 7.33 -11.08
CA VAL A 231 18.26 7.16 -9.92
C VAL A 231 17.62 7.83 -8.70
N GLY A 232 17.84 7.25 -7.53
CA GLY A 232 17.24 7.74 -6.30
C GLY A 232 18.06 7.41 -5.06
N ARG A 233 17.89 8.24 -4.04
CA ARG A 233 18.43 8.00 -2.70
C ARG A 233 17.36 8.32 -1.66
N ALA A 234 17.15 7.40 -0.73
CA ALA A 234 16.39 7.63 0.47
C ALA A 234 17.32 7.56 1.69
N SER A 235 17.11 8.43 2.67
CA SER A 235 17.74 8.35 3.98
C SER A 235 16.67 8.42 5.05
N ALA A 236 16.78 7.53 6.04
CA ALA A 236 15.89 7.50 7.18
C ALA A 236 16.72 7.36 8.46
N ASP A 237 16.57 8.32 9.37
CA ASP A 237 17.20 8.32 10.67
C ASP A 237 16.11 8.39 11.73
N SER A 238 16.25 7.60 12.80
CA SER A 238 15.31 7.61 13.90
C SER A 238 15.99 7.29 15.22
N ARG A 239 15.55 7.95 16.28
CA ARG A 239 15.91 7.63 17.65
C ARG A 239 14.64 7.44 18.48
N SER A 240 14.65 6.48 19.39
CA SER A 240 13.57 6.23 20.33
C SER A 240 14.15 5.90 21.69
N LEU A 241 13.70 6.63 22.70
CA LEU A 241 14.03 6.40 24.10
C LEU A 241 12.77 5.93 24.82
N ARG A 242 12.85 4.77 25.46
CA ARG A 242 11.76 4.16 26.22
C ARG A 242 12.22 3.95 27.66
N GLN A 243 11.55 4.63 28.59
CA GLN A 243 11.72 4.45 30.03
C GLN A 243 10.56 3.62 30.58
N GLU A 244 10.88 2.52 31.24
CA GLU A 244 9.92 1.69 31.97
C GLU A 244 10.08 1.90 33.47
N SER A 245 8.95 1.93 34.16
CA SER A 245 8.89 2.07 35.61
C SER A 245 7.84 1.15 36.22
N LEU A 246 8.06 0.77 37.47
CA LEU A 246 7.14 0.00 38.30
C LEU A 246 6.92 0.75 39.60
N LYS A 247 5.67 1.12 39.90
CA LYS A 247 5.29 1.85 41.12
C LYS A 247 6.13 3.13 41.33
N GLY A 248 6.49 3.78 40.23
CA GLY A 248 7.27 5.01 40.20
C GLY A 248 8.80 4.83 40.27
N ALA A 249 9.31 3.60 40.40
CA ALA A 249 10.74 3.33 40.32
C ALA A 249 11.13 2.90 38.90
N ASP A 250 12.21 3.47 38.35
CA ASP A 250 12.73 3.10 37.04
C ASP A 250 13.23 1.65 37.04
N THR A 251 12.77 0.86 36.06
CA THR A 251 13.12 -0.57 35.95
C THR A 251 13.98 -0.88 34.75
N ARG A 252 13.83 -0.14 33.65
CA ARG A 252 14.55 -0.37 32.40
C ARG A 252 14.54 0.85 31.50
N LEU A 253 15.70 1.21 30.97
CA LEU A 253 15.85 2.19 29.90
C LEU A 253 16.24 1.48 28.60
N GLN A 254 15.52 1.71 27.51
CA GLN A 254 15.86 1.24 26.18
C GLN A 254 16.08 2.43 25.23
N ASP A 255 17.26 2.52 24.62
CA ASP A 255 17.62 3.52 23.60
C ASP A 255 17.85 2.81 22.26
N ASP A 256 16.99 3.10 21.30
CA ASP A 256 17.06 2.59 19.94
C ASP A 256 17.48 3.70 19.00
N THR A 257 18.60 3.52 18.29
CA THR A 257 19.01 4.40 17.20
C THR A 257 19.10 3.60 15.91
N THR A 258 18.57 4.16 14.83
CA THR A 258 18.64 3.54 13.51
C THR A 258 18.92 4.61 12.46
N ALA A 259 19.95 4.39 11.66
CA ALA A 259 20.26 5.17 10.47
C ALA A 259 20.23 4.24 9.26
N SER A 260 19.57 4.63 8.19
CA SER A 260 19.54 3.83 6.97
C SER A 260 19.60 4.69 5.72
N ARG A 261 20.28 4.16 4.70
CA ARG A 261 20.45 4.76 3.39
C ARG A 261 20.12 3.73 2.33
N ASP A 262 19.21 4.08 1.45
CA ASP A 262 18.79 3.27 0.32
C ASP A 262 19.16 3.99 -0.98
N ASN A 263 19.80 3.28 -1.91
CA ASN A 263 20.11 3.77 -3.25
C ASN A 263 19.41 2.91 -4.28
N SER A 264 18.64 3.54 -5.16
CA SER A 264 17.87 2.84 -6.18
C SER A 264 18.25 3.30 -7.57
N TRP A 265 18.22 2.37 -8.52
CA TRP A 265 18.29 2.68 -9.95
C TRP A 265 17.26 1.86 -10.72
N SER A 266 16.82 2.39 -11.86
CA SER A 266 15.91 1.74 -12.79
C SER A 266 16.27 2.08 -14.23
N LEU A 267 16.08 1.11 -15.13
CA LEU A 267 16.22 1.27 -16.56
C LEU A 267 15.11 0.47 -17.24
N LEU A 268 14.39 1.08 -18.17
CA LEU A 268 13.35 0.44 -18.97
C LEU A 268 13.53 0.84 -20.43
N GLY A 269 13.54 -0.16 -21.30
CA GLY A 269 13.45 0.04 -22.74
C GLY A 269 12.20 -0.62 -23.27
N LYS A 270 11.35 0.15 -23.96
CA LYS A 270 10.11 -0.32 -24.59
C LYS A 270 10.14 -0.01 -26.08
N PHE A 271 9.76 -1.00 -26.86
CA PHE A 271 9.50 -0.90 -28.29
C PHE A 271 8.04 -1.29 -28.52
N SER A 272 7.30 -0.47 -29.28
CA SER A 272 5.95 -0.80 -29.72
C SER A 272 5.80 -0.47 -31.20
N ARG A 273 5.21 -1.39 -31.96
CA ARG A 273 4.99 -1.22 -33.39
C ARG A 273 3.61 -1.74 -33.82
N SER A 274 2.85 -0.90 -34.51
CA SER A 274 1.66 -1.33 -35.23
C SER A 274 2.08 -2.09 -36.50
N LEU A 275 1.49 -3.26 -36.70
CA LEU A 275 1.73 -4.14 -37.84
C LEU A 275 0.47 -4.21 -38.72
N GLN A 276 0.56 -4.88 -39.86
CA GLN A 276 -0.61 -5.14 -40.70
C GLN A 276 -1.60 -6.08 -39.99
N ASN A 277 -2.86 -6.08 -40.44
CA ASN A 277 -3.96 -6.88 -39.89
C ASN A 277 -4.31 -6.55 -38.42
N ASP A 278 -4.24 -5.28 -38.05
CA ASP A 278 -4.59 -4.78 -36.71
C ASP A 278 -3.75 -5.37 -35.55
N HIS A 279 -2.58 -5.95 -35.85
CA HIS A 279 -1.64 -6.40 -34.83
C HIS A 279 -0.85 -5.22 -34.24
N SER A 280 -0.61 -5.22 -32.93
CA SER A 280 0.24 -4.27 -32.23
C SER A 280 1.21 -5.02 -31.34
N LEU A 281 2.47 -5.06 -31.78
CA LEU A 281 3.54 -5.75 -31.07
C LEU A 281 4.19 -4.80 -30.07
N VAL A 282 4.34 -5.23 -28.82
CA VAL A 282 5.06 -4.55 -27.76
C VAL A 282 6.12 -5.47 -27.18
N ALA A 283 7.36 -5.00 -27.11
CA ALA A 283 8.45 -5.71 -26.45
C ALA A 283 9.21 -4.76 -25.52
N GLY A 284 9.83 -5.32 -24.49
CA GLY A 284 10.67 -4.51 -23.62
C GLY A 284 11.61 -5.29 -22.73
N ILE A 285 12.57 -4.54 -22.20
CA ILE A 285 13.56 -4.98 -21.22
C ILE A 285 13.55 -4.02 -20.03
N GLU A 286 13.74 -4.57 -18.84
CA GLU A 286 13.75 -3.80 -17.60
C GLU A 286 14.89 -4.27 -16.71
N GLY A 287 15.56 -3.31 -16.07
CA GLY A 287 16.47 -3.54 -14.97
C GLY A 287 16.11 -2.62 -13.81
N GLU A 288 16.13 -3.14 -12.60
CA GLU A 288 16.04 -2.33 -11.39
C GLU A 288 16.96 -2.88 -10.31
N GLY A 289 17.46 -2.00 -9.45
CA GLY A 289 18.23 -2.40 -8.30
C GLY A 289 18.06 -1.44 -7.13
N ASN A 290 18.14 -1.98 -5.91
CA ASN A 290 18.19 -1.23 -4.67
C ASN A 290 19.31 -1.78 -3.79
N THR A 291 20.08 -0.89 -3.19
CA THR A 291 21.03 -1.23 -2.12
C THR A 291 20.65 -0.48 -0.87
N ARG A 292 20.71 -1.17 0.27
CA ARG A 292 20.44 -0.62 1.59
C ARG A 292 21.66 -0.84 2.47
N HIS A 293 22.07 0.22 3.14
CA HIS A 293 22.97 0.16 4.27
C HIS A 293 22.21 0.68 5.49
N GLN A 294 22.20 -0.09 6.56
CA GLN A 294 21.53 0.27 7.81
C GLN A 294 22.47 0.03 8.99
N ASN A 295 22.56 1.02 9.87
CA ASN A 295 23.16 0.86 11.18
C ASN A 295 22.03 0.93 12.22
N ARG A 296 21.95 -0.07 13.09
CA ARG A 296 20.94 -0.16 14.15
C ARG A 296 21.57 -0.58 15.46
N VAL A 297 21.51 0.33 16.43
CA VAL A 297 21.99 0.13 17.79
C VAL A 297 20.79 0.09 18.73
N THR A 298 20.72 -0.93 19.57
CA THR A 298 19.76 -1.02 20.67
C THR A 298 20.52 -1.20 21.98
N LEU A 299 20.39 -0.23 22.87
CA LEU A 299 20.97 -0.27 24.22
C LEU A 299 19.86 -0.51 25.24
N VAL A 300 20.09 -1.43 26.17
CA VAL A 300 19.26 -1.67 27.35
C VAL A 300 20.12 -1.35 28.58
N ASP A 301 19.69 -0.37 29.37
CA ASP A 301 20.40 0.14 30.54
C ASP A 301 21.86 0.53 30.23
N GLY A 302 22.06 1.15 29.06
CA GLY A 302 23.37 1.61 28.58
C GLY A 302 24.28 0.51 28.02
N LYS A 303 23.82 -0.74 27.94
CA LYS A 303 24.58 -1.87 27.40
C LYS A 303 23.94 -2.38 26.10
N PRO A 304 24.71 -2.92 25.14
CA PRO A 304 24.14 -3.58 23.96
C PRO A 304 23.09 -4.62 24.35
N GLN A 305 21.98 -4.66 23.60
CA GLN A 305 20.92 -5.62 23.85
C GLN A 305 21.47 -7.07 23.75
N PRO A 306 21.32 -7.88 24.81
CA PRO A 306 21.81 -9.26 24.78
C PRO A 306 21.24 -10.07 23.62
N GLY A 307 22.11 -10.87 22.98
CA GLY A 307 21.75 -11.74 21.87
C GLY A 307 21.86 -11.09 20.48
N LEU A 308 22.15 -9.78 20.40
CA LEU A 308 22.41 -9.11 19.12
C LEU A 308 23.91 -9.01 18.77
N ASP A 309 24.80 -9.28 19.72
CA ASP A 309 26.25 -9.09 19.57
C ASP A 309 26.84 -9.84 18.37
N GLU A 310 26.35 -11.05 18.07
CA GLU A 310 26.85 -11.88 16.95
C GLU A 310 26.44 -11.34 15.57
N PHE A 311 25.43 -10.48 15.49
CA PHE A 311 24.93 -9.91 14.24
C PHE A 311 25.51 -8.52 13.95
N GLY A 312 26.09 -7.86 14.95
CA GLY A 312 26.55 -6.48 14.86
C GLY A 312 25.42 -5.47 14.63
N ASP A 313 25.83 -4.21 14.45
CA ASP A 313 24.91 -3.08 14.27
C ASP A 313 24.62 -2.81 12.79
N ASP A 314 25.54 -3.21 11.90
CA ASP A 314 25.43 -2.96 10.46
C ASP A 314 24.69 -4.10 9.74
N LEU A 315 23.79 -3.69 8.84
CA LEU A 315 23.05 -4.54 7.94
C LEU A 315 23.15 -3.97 6.53
N ASP A 316 23.72 -4.76 5.63
CA ASP A 316 23.71 -4.49 4.20
C ASP A 316 22.70 -5.39 3.52
N ALA A 317 21.96 -4.84 2.56
CA ALA A 317 21.09 -5.61 1.70
C ALA A 317 21.08 -5.06 0.28
N SER A 318 20.91 -5.94 -0.70
CA SER A 318 20.74 -5.55 -2.09
C SER A 318 19.68 -6.40 -2.77
N SER A 319 18.94 -5.81 -3.68
CA SER A 319 18.01 -6.53 -4.55
C SER A 319 18.18 -6.02 -5.97
N THR A 320 18.34 -6.94 -6.92
CA THR A 320 18.44 -6.65 -8.35
C THR A 320 17.42 -7.49 -9.07
N ARG A 321 16.68 -6.92 -10.03
CA ARG A 321 15.97 -7.73 -11.03
C ARG A 321 16.18 -7.26 -12.44
N LEU A 322 16.15 -8.26 -13.31
CA LEU A 322 16.09 -8.12 -14.75
C LEU A 322 14.81 -8.76 -15.27
N ALA A 323 14.18 -8.13 -16.23
CA ALA A 323 13.02 -8.68 -16.91
C ALA A 323 13.04 -8.42 -18.41
N ALA A 324 12.40 -9.31 -19.14
CA ALA A 324 12.15 -9.18 -20.57
C ALA A 324 10.73 -9.64 -20.87
N TYR A 325 10.06 -8.96 -21.79
CA TYR A 325 8.69 -9.27 -22.15
C TYR A 325 8.39 -9.00 -23.61
N VAL A 326 7.38 -9.70 -24.10
CA VAL A 326 6.77 -9.50 -25.41
C VAL A 326 5.26 -9.68 -25.26
N GLN A 327 4.50 -8.86 -25.97
CA GLN A 327 3.05 -8.87 -26.01
C GLN A 327 2.59 -8.53 -27.41
N ASP A 328 1.57 -9.22 -27.89
CA ASP A 328 0.86 -8.88 -29.11
C ASP A 328 -0.61 -8.63 -28.80
N GLU A 329 -1.17 -7.61 -29.44
CA GLU A 329 -2.58 -7.25 -29.35
C GLU A 329 -3.14 -7.27 -30.76
N TRP A 330 -4.28 -7.91 -30.98
CA TRP A 330 -4.88 -7.95 -32.32
C TRP A 330 -6.39 -7.97 -32.26
N ASN A 331 -7.01 -7.45 -33.31
CA ASN A 331 -8.46 -7.42 -33.47
C ASN A 331 -8.89 -8.48 -34.50
N VAL A 332 -10.00 -9.17 -34.25
CA VAL A 332 -10.63 -10.09 -35.20
C VAL A 332 -12.03 -9.60 -35.50
N GLY A 333 -12.19 -9.00 -36.68
CA GLY A 333 -13.42 -8.30 -37.05
C GLY A 333 -13.67 -7.10 -36.13
N LYS A 334 -14.95 -6.75 -35.93
CA LYS A 334 -15.32 -5.58 -35.10
C LYS A 334 -15.62 -5.93 -33.64
N GLN A 335 -15.71 -7.22 -33.31
CA GLN A 335 -16.22 -7.70 -32.03
C GLN A 335 -15.14 -8.23 -31.10
N TRP A 336 -14.06 -8.79 -31.63
CA TRP A 336 -13.05 -9.46 -30.81
C TRP A 336 -11.75 -8.67 -30.77
N ASP A 337 -11.24 -8.50 -29.56
CA ASP A 337 -9.90 -7.99 -29.32
C ASP A 337 -9.16 -8.98 -28.42
N PHE A 338 -7.96 -9.37 -28.82
CA PHE A 338 -7.15 -10.36 -28.12
C PHE A 338 -5.82 -9.75 -27.72
N TYR A 339 -5.28 -10.28 -26.63
CA TYR A 339 -4.01 -9.88 -26.06
C TYR A 339 -3.31 -11.15 -25.61
N ALA A 340 -2.07 -11.36 -26.03
CA ALA A 340 -1.26 -12.48 -25.54
C ALA A 340 0.14 -11.96 -25.22
N GLY A 341 0.67 -12.36 -24.05
CA GLY A 341 1.95 -11.87 -23.59
C GLY A 341 2.73 -12.91 -22.81
N LEU A 342 4.05 -12.82 -22.91
CA LEU A 342 5.00 -13.61 -22.15
C LEU A 342 5.98 -12.67 -21.47
N ARG A 343 6.33 -13.02 -20.24
CA ARG A 343 7.31 -12.27 -19.46
C ARG A 343 8.16 -13.19 -18.62
N TRP A 344 9.46 -12.91 -18.62
CA TRP A 344 10.45 -13.55 -17.76
C TRP A 344 11.04 -12.51 -16.81
N GLU A 345 11.21 -12.89 -15.56
CA GLU A 345 11.87 -12.07 -14.55
C GLU A 345 12.86 -12.89 -13.73
N GLY A 346 14.08 -12.39 -13.57
CA GLY A 346 15.10 -12.93 -12.67
C GLY A 346 15.37 -11.96 -11.53
N ILE A 347 15.33 -12.45 -10.29
CA ILE A 347 15.47 -11.66 -9.06
C ILE A 347 16.60 -12.24 -8.23
N GLU A 348 17.51 -11.39 -7.77
CA GLU A 348 18.53 -11.74 -6.79
C GLU A 348 18.42 -10.78 -5.61
N THR A 349 18.36 -11.32 -4.40
CA THR A 349 18.38 -10.55 -3.16
C THR A 349 19.45 -11.08 -2.24
N LYS A 350 20.29 -10.19 -1.72
CA LYS A 350 21.38 -10.52 -0.78
C LYS A 350 21.19 -9.70 0.49
N SER A 351 21.56 -10.28 1.62
CA SER A 351 21.63 -9.58 2.90
C SER A 351 22.81 -10.07 3.70
N SER A 352 23.53 -9.17 4.35
CA SER A 352 24.64 -9.49 5.23
C SER A 352 24.61 -8.65 6.50
N ALA A 353 24.95 -9.27 7.61
CA ALA A 353 25.22 -8.69 8.92
C ALA A 353 26.54 -9.31 9.44
N ALA A 354 27.11 -8.84 10.55
CA ALA A 354 28.48 -9.14 10.98
C ALA A 354 28.98 -10.57 10.68
N ASN A 355 28.33 -11.59 11.24
CA ASN A 355 28.69 -13.00 11.04
C ASN A 355 27.69 -13.79 10.19
N TYR A 356 26.82 -13.10 9.43
CA TYR A 356 25.75 -13.75 8.69
C TYR A 356 25.62 -13.19 7.26
N ALA A 357 25.53 -14.07 6.27
CA ALA A 357 25.18 -13.69 4.90
C ALA A 357 24.12 -14.63 4.32
N ALA A 358 23.14 -14.05 3.63
CA ALA A 358 22.09 -14.74 2.88
C ALA A 358 22.05 -14.25 1.44
N SER A 359 21.76 -15.17 0.52
CA SER A 359 21.48 -14.87 -0.87
C SER A 359 20.31 -15.72 -1.35
N ASN A 360 19.34 -15.08 -2.01
CA ASN A 360 18.21 -15.73 -2.63
C ASN A 360 18.16 -15.34 -4.11
N ARG A 361 18.17 -16.34 -4.98
CA ARG A 361 17.98 -16.14 -6.42
C ARG A 361 16.75 -16.90 -6.88
N SER A 362 15.88 -16.19 -7.58
CA SER A 362 14.65 -16.77 -8.13
C SER A 362 14.42 -16.29 -9.55
N SER A 363 13.64 -17.06 -10.31
CA SER A 363 13.15 -16.67 -11.63
C SER A 363 11.68 -17.03 -11.75
N VAL A 364 10.96 -16.23 -12.52
CA VAL A 364 9.53 -16.40 -12.74
C VAL A 364 9.21 -16.21 -14.21
N PHE A 365 8.35 -17.08 -14.73
CA PHE A 365 7.77 -16.96 -16.06
C PHE A 365 6.25 -16.77 -15.95
N THR A 366 5.75 -15.70 -16.55
CA THR A 366 4.35 -15.26 -16.43
C THR A 366 3.70 -15.11 -17.80
N PRO A 367 3.08 -16.17 -18.34
CA PRO A 367 2.21 -16.06 -19.50
C PRO A 367 0.88 -15.40 -19.13
N LEU A 368 0.30 -14.70 -20.08
CA LEU A 368 -1.03 -14.11 -19.98
C LEU A 368 -1.75 -14.10 -21.32
N ALA A 369 -3.07 -14.20 -21.24
CA ALA A 369 -3.97 -14.03 -22.37
C ALA A 369 -5.23 -13.28 -21.90
N HIS A 370 -5.66 -12.30 -22.69
CA HIS A 370 -6.91 -11.60 -22.49
C HIS A 370 -7.72 -11.60 -23.79
N ALA A 371 -9.04 -11.56 -23.64
CA ALA A 371 -9.96 -11.35 -24.74
C ALA A 371 -11.04 -10.36 -24.32
N ARG A 372 -11.42 -9.46 -25.23
CA ARG A 372 -12.61 -8.64 -25.14
C ARG A 372 -13.55 -9.00 -26.29
N TYR A 373 -14.80 -9.24 -25.96
CA TYR A 373 -15.87 -9.46 -26.91
C TYR A 373 -16.93 -8.37 -26.78
N LYS A 374 -17.19 -7.62 -27.85
CA LYS A 374 -18.29 -6.66 -27.93
C LYS A 374 -19.56 -7.41 -28.34
N LEU A 375 -20.60 -7.38 -27.50
CA LEU A 375 -21.86 -8.09 -27.78
C LEU A 375 -22.51 -7.57 -29.08
N ASP A 376 -22.49 -6.26 -29.26
CA ASP A 376 -22.85 -5.57 -30.50
C ASP A 376 -21.66 -4.67 -30.92
N PRO A 377 -21.14 -4.77 -32.16
CA PRO A 377 -20.10 -3.88 -32.68
C PRO A 377 -20.37 -2.38 -32.49
N ALA A 378 -21.65 -1.97 -32.55
CA ALA A 378 -22.08 -0.59 -32.34
C ALA A 378 -22.55 -0.32 -30.90
N GLY A 379 -22.69 -1.38 -30.11
CA GLY A 379 -23.14 -1.33 -28.73
C GLY A 379 -22.07 -0.85 -27.76
N ARG A 380 -22.49 -0.73 -26.50
CA ARG A 380 -21.66 -0.28 -25.38
C ARG A 380 -21.43 -1.38 -24.34
N GLU A 381 -21.63 -2.63 -24.74
CA GLU A 381 -21.59 -3.80 -23.88
C GLU A 381 -20.44 -4.73 -24.27
N ASN A 382 -19.61 -5.06 -23.29
CA ASN A 382 -18.40 -5.86 -23.49
C ASN A 382 -18.33 -6.99 -22.47
N LEU A 383 -17.90 -8.16 -22.93
CA LEU A 383 -17.40 -9.24 -22.11
C LEU A 383 -15.86 -9.22 -22.14
N ARG A 384 -15.22 -9.35 -21.00
CA ARG A 384 -13.76 -9.45 -20.85
C ARG A 384 -13.43 -10.78 -20.21
N MET A 385 -12.43 -11.46 -20.74
CA MET A 385 -11.94 -12.74 -20.25
C MET A 385 -10.43 -12.65 -20.08
N SER A 386 -9.89 -13.19 -19.00
CA SER A 386 -8.46 -13.13 -18.71
C SER A 386 -7.98 -14.43 -18.10
N LEU A 387 -6.88 -14.97 -18.63
CA LEU A 387 -6.10 -16.06 -18.03
C LEU A 387 -4.70 -15.53 -17.78
N THR A 388 -4.28 -15.47 -16.51
CA THR A 388 -3.02 -14.83 -16.15
C THR A 388 -2.24 -15.64 -15.15
N ARG A 389 -0.91 -15.57 -15.24
CA ARG A 389 0.00 -15.95 -14.15
C ARG A 389 0.67 -14.71 -13.58
N SER A 390 0.57 -14.55 -12.27
CA SER A 390 1.18 -13.47 -11.49
C SER A 390 2.01 -14.05 -10.35
N TYR A 391 2.79 -13.21 -9.68
CA TYR A 391 3.64 -13.65 -8.60
C TYR A 391 3.87 -12.56 -7.54
N ARG A 392 4.33 -12.97 -6.35
CA ARG A 392 4.84 -12.07 -5.30
C ARG A 392 6.22 -12.56 -4.88
N SER A 393 7.24 -11.71 -5.02
CA SER A 393 8.58 -12.01 -4.53
C SER A 393 8.67 -11.82 -3.02
N PRO A 394 9.51 -12.58 -2.32
CA PRO A 394 9.92 -12.25 -0.95
C PRO A 394 10.47 -10.82 -0.92
N GLN A 395 10.14 -10.05 0.11
CA GLN A 395 10.73 -8.73 0.31
C GLN A 395 12.09 -8.87 0.97
N VAL A 396 12.96 -7.87 0.83
CA VAL A 396 14.29 -7.86 1.48
C VAL A 396 14.16 -8.16 2.98
N GLN A 397 13.19 -7.53 3.66
CA GLN A 397 12.91 -7.75 5.08
C GLN A 397 12.50 -9.18 5.45
N ASP A 398 11.90 -9.92 4.52
CA ASP A 398 11.52 -11.32 4.74
C ASP A 398 12.75 -12.23 4.67
N LEU A 399 13.85 -11.73 4.10
CA LEU A 399 15.13 -12.40 3.94
C LEU A 399 16.20 -11.88 4.92
N ILE A 400 15.93 -10.80 5.67
CA ILE A 400 16.87 -10.23 6.65
C ILE A 400 17.15 -11.27 7.72
N ALA A 401 18.42 -11.56 7.90
CA ALA A 401 18.86 -12.57 8.83
C ALA A 401 19.00 -12.09 10.27
N ARG A 402 19.33 -10.80 10.47
CA ARG A 402 19.45 -10.21 11.80
C ARG A 402 18.08 -10.24 12.49
N PRO A 403 17.90 -10.97 13.59
CA PRO A 403 16.63 -11.05 14.27
C PRO A 403 16.28 -9.71 14.94
N SER A 404 14.99 -9.48 15.13
CA SER A 404 14.47 -8.47 16.04
C SER A 404 14.01 -9.20 17.31
N ILE A 405 14.84 -9.15 18.34
CA ILE A 405 14.55 -9.80 19.62
C ILE A 405 13.49 -8.98 20.37
N ASN A 406 12.42 -9.65 20.81
CA ASN A 406 11.36 -9.01 21.56
C ASN A 406 11.78 -8.85 23.02
N THR A 407 11.83 -7.60 23.49
CA THR A 407 12.23 -7.27 24.86
C THR A 407 11.06 -7.27 25.84
N GLN A 408 9.83 -7.55 25.40
CA GLN A 408 8.66 -7.62 26.28
C GLN A 408 8.69 -8.89 27.13
N LEU A 409 8.48 -8.72 28.43
CA LEU A 409 8.40 -9.80 29.41
C LEU A 409 6.97 -9.94 29.96
N PRO A 410 6.50 -11.19 30.19
CA PRO A 410 7.17 -12.46 29.88
C PRO A 410 7.19 -12.77 28.37
N HIS A 411 8.14 -13.60 27.93
CA HIS A 411 8.24 -14.05 26.54
C HIS A 411 7.23 -15.16 26.27
N GLN A 412 6.22 -14.86 25.45
CA GLN A 412 5.09 -15.74 25.16
C GLN A 412 4.84 -15.80 23.65
N ALA A 413 3.95 -16.71 23.23
CA ALA A 413 3.62 -16.88 21.82
C ALA A 413 2.99 -15.62 21.17
N ASN A 414 2.39 -14.72 21.96
CA ASN A 414 1.87 -13.41 21.51
C ASN A 414 2.93 -12.30 21.50
N THR A 415 4.12 -12.53 22.06
CA THR A 415 5.28 -11.63 22.08
C THR A 415 6.53 -12.29 21.48
N PRO A 416 6.46 -12.88 20.26
CA PRO A 416 7.58 -13.62 19.69
C PRO A 416 8.70 -12.68 19.23
N ASP A 417 9.92 -13.22 19.16
CA ASP A 417 11.01 -12.64 18.38
C ASP A 417 10.66 -12.69 16.88
N ARG A 418 11.32 -11.88 16.05
CA ARG A 418 11.16 -11.93 14.58
C ARG A 418 12.46 -12.23 13.87
N ALA A 419 12.43 -13.10 12.87
CA ALA A 419 13.59 -13.40 12.02
C ALA A 419 13.14 -13.62 10.57
N GLY A 420 14.01 -13.32 9.59
CA GLY A 420 13.77 -13.64 8.19
C GLY A 420 14.08 -15.09 7.84
N ASN A 421 13.84 -15.45 6.59
CA ASN A 421 14.03 -16.77 6.01
C ASN A 421 14.68 -16.65 4.61
N PRO A 422 15.97 -16.95 4.44
CA PRO A 422 16.65 -16.82 3.16
C PRO A 422 16.16 -17.81 2.09
N ASP A 423 15.48 -18.89 2.48
CA ASP A 423 15.04 -19.96 1.58
C ASP A 423 13.66 -19.72 0.96
N LEU A 424 13.08 -18.52 1.17
CA LEU A 424 11.77 -18.19 0.63
C LEU A 424 11.74 -18.27 -0.90
N LYS A 425 10.68 -18.90 -1.41
CA LYS A 425 10.36 -18.94 -2.84
C LYS A 425 9.28 -17.91 -3.17
N PRO A 426 9.29 -17.34 -4.39
CA PRO A 426 8.17 -16.52 -4.85
C PRO A 426 6.84 -17.28 -4.80
N GLU A 427 5.79 -16.57 -4.40
CA GLU A 427 4.41 -17.03 -4.54
C GLU A 427 3.98 -16.90 -6.00
N LEU A 428 3.22 -17.86 -6.49
CA LEU A 428 2.71 -17.85 -7.86
C LEU A 428 1.20 -17.96 -7.84
N ALA A 429 0.50 -17.05 -8.50
CA ALA A 429 -0.95 -17.11 -8.72
C ALA A 429 -1.26 -17.37 -10.18
N THR A 430 -2.06 -18.40 -10.46
CA THR A 430 -2.72 -18.57 -11.76
C THR A 430 -4.20 -18.26 -11.61
N GLY A 431 -4.72 -17.37 -12.46
CA GLY A 431 -6.06 -16.83 -12.32
C GLY A 431 -6.85 -16.79 -13.61
N LEU A 432 -8.16 -17.05 -13.49
CA LEU A 432 -9.17 -16.83 -14.52
C LEU A 432 -10.11 -15.70 -14.08
N GLU A 433 -10.46 -14.82 -15.00
CA GLU A 433 -11.42 -13.73 -14.76
C GLU A 433 -12.38 -13.58 -15.93
N ILE A 434 -13.64 -13.28 -15.61
CA ILE A 434 -14.69 -12.98 -16.56
C ILE A 434 -15.45 -11.74 -16.06
N GLY A 435 -15.49 -10.70 -16.87
CA GLY A 435 -16.14 -9.44 -16.54
C GLY A 435 -17.12 -9.01 -17.63
N TYR A 436 -18.29 -8.52 -17.23
CA TYR A 436 -19.25 -7.85 -18.09
C TYR A 436 -19.24 -6.35 -17.77
N GLU A 437 -19.20 -5.51 -18.80
CA GLU A 437 -19.24 -4.05 -18.70
C GLU A 437 -20.32 -3.50 -19.63
N LYS A 438 -21.16 -2.59 -19.12
CA LYS A 438 -22.13 -1.83 -19.89
C LYS A 438 -21.95 -0.34 -19.66
N TYR A 439 -21.53 0.38 -20.69
CA TYR A 439 -21.44 1.84 -20.66
C TYR A 439 -22.80 2.45 -21.01
N LEU A 440 -23.30 3.31 -20.13
CA LEU A 440 -24.63 3.89 -20.24
C LEU A 440 -24.63 5.13 -21.14
N SER A 441 -25.82 5.58 -21.52
CA SER A 441 -26.02 6.67 -22.48
C SER A 441 -25.42 7.99 -21.99
N LYS A 442 -25.58 8.30 -20.69
CA LYS A 442 -25.10 9.52 -20.02
C LYS A 442 -23.69 9.36 -19.41
N GLY A 443 -22.91 8.38 -19.87
CA GLY A 443 -21.53 8.15 -19.42
C GLY A 443 -21.38 7.37 -18.12
N GLY A 444 -22.46 6.72 -17.66
CA GLY A 444 -22.41 5.76 -16.56
C GLY A 444 -21.77 4.41 -16.95
N LEU A 445 -21.55 3.55 -15.96
CA LEU A 445 -20.99 2.21 -16.09
C LEU A 445 -21.73 1.26 -15.15
N LEU A 446 -22.17 0.12 -15.67
CA LEU A 446 -22.51 -1.04 -14.86
C LEU A 446 -21.49 -2.14 -15.15
N SER A 447 -20.91 -2.76 -14.13
CA SER A 447 -20.01 -3.89 -14.33
C SER A 447 -20.20 -4.99 -13.29
N ALA A 448 -19.96 -6.22 -13.73
CA ALA A 448 -19.91 -7.40 -12.88
C ALA A 448 -18.67 -8.21 -13.26
N ASN A 449 -17.85 -8.56 -12.29
CA ASN A 449 -16.59 -9.28 -12.49
C ASN A 449 -16.50 -10.49 -11.58
N LEU A 450 -16.25 -11.66 -12.17
CA LEU A 450 -16.01 -12.91 -11.47
C LEU A 450 -14.54 -13.27 -11.63
N PHE A 451 -13.90 -13.70 -10.54
CA PHE A 451 -12.53 -14.20 -10.60
C PHE A 451 -12.34 -15.45 -9.75
N ALA A 452 -11.38 -16.27 -10.17
CA ALA A 452 -10.90 -17.41 -9.41
C ALA A 452 -9.38 -17.55 -9.59
N ARG A 453 -8.65 -17.82 -8.51
CA ARG A 453 -7.19 -17.92 -8.51
C ARG A 453 -6.71 -19.06 -7.63
N SER A 454 -5.68 -19.73 -8.11
CA SER A 454 -4.91 -20.74 -7.38
C SER A 454 -3.50 -20.21 -7.10
N ILE A 455 -3.08 -20.27 -5.84
CA ILE A 455 -1.82 -19.76 -5.32
C ILE A 455 -0.96 -20.94 -4.88
N THR A 456 0.31 -20.96 -5.30
CA THR A 456 1.32 -21.90 -4.81
C THR A 456 2.45 -21.17 -4.10
N ASN A 457 3.15 -21.89 -3.21
CA ASN A 457 4.19 -21.36 -2.35
C ASN A 457 3.72 -20.20 -1.45
N LEU A 458 2.46 -20.20 -0.98
CA LEU A 458 1.93 -19.15 -0.12
C LEU A 458 2.87 -18.91 1.07
N MET A 459 3.38 -17.68 1.20
CA MET A 459 4.20 -17.19 2.28
C MET A 459 3.33 -16.65 3.41
N ARG A 460 3.54 -17.16 4.62
CA ARG A 460 2.96 -16.62 5.86
C ARG A 460 4.00 -16.50 6.94
N ASN A 461 3.79 -15.56 7.86
CA ASN A 461 4.51 -15.58 9.13
C ASN A 461 3.96 -16.71 9.99
N VAL A 462 4.86 -17.60 10.41
CA VAL A 462 4.56 -18.72 11.29
C VAL A 462 5.30 -18.48 12.60
N THR A 463 4.58 -18.60 13.72
CA THR A 463 5.13 -18.50 15.06
C THR A 463 5.32 -19.89 15.63
N GLU A 464 6.57 -20.26 15.90
CA GLU A 464 6.96 -21.56 16.45
C GLU A 464 7.97 -21.38 17.58
N LEU A 465 8.05 -22.37 18.47
CA LEU A 465 9.09 -22.42 19.49
C LEU A 465 10.37 -22.99 18.84
N GLU A 466 11.41 -22.17 18.73
CA GLU A 466 12.65 -22.50 18.03
C GLU A 466 13.85 -22.45 19.00
N THR A 467 14.82 -23.35 18.79
CA THR A 467 16.17 -23.20 19.35
C THR A 467 16.94 -22.22 18.48
N VAL A 468 17.41 -21.12 19.06
CA VAL A 468 18.01 -19.98 18.35
C VAL A 468 19.42 -19.70 18.84
N SER A 469 20.26 -19.09 18.00
CA SER A 469 21.65 -18.76 18.37
C SER A 469 21.75 -17.64 19.42
N TRP A 470 20.78 -16.72 19.43
CA TRP A 470 20.76 -15.56 20.32
C TRP A 470 20.16 -15.83 21.71
N SER A 471 19.85 -17.09 22.05
CA SER A 471 19.32 -17.44 23.37
C SER A 471 19.70 -18.86 23.78
N THR A 472 19.98 -19.04 25.06
CA THR A 472 20.28 -20.36 25.64
C THR A 472 19.03 -21.21 25.87
N THR A 473 17.84 -20.62 25.76
CA THR A 473 16.55 -21.31 25.90
C THR A 473 15.74 -21.16 24.62
N PRO A 474 14.85 -22.11 24.28
CA PRO A 474 13.95 -21.97 23.15
C PRO A 474 13.14 -20.68 23.22
N ARG A 475 12.94 -20.02 22.08
CA ARG A 475 12.17 -18.78 21.98
C ARG A 475 11.06 -18.92 20.95
N TRP A 476 9.92 -18.27 21.22
CA TRP A 476 8.88 -18.11 20.21
C TRP A 476 9.40 -17.17 19.12
N VAL A 477 9.49 -17.66 17.89
CA VAL A 477 10.00 -16.90 16.74
C VAL A 477 8.91 -16.85 15.67
N ALA A 478 8.58 -15.64 15.21
CA ALA A 478 7.75 -15.41 14.04
C ALA A 478 8.64 -15.22 12.81
N ARG A 479 8.58 -16.17 11.87
CA ARG A 479 9.37 -16.17 10.63
C ARG A 479 8.47 -16.41 9.39
N PRO A 480 8.70 -15.72 8.26
CA PRO A 480 8.01 -16.01 7.02
C PRO A 480 8.41 -17.40 6.47
N ARG A 481 7.43 -18.21 6.06
CA ARG A 481 7.63 -19.54 5.49
C ARG A 481 6.67 -19.79 4.32
N ASN A 482 7.10 -20.54 3.31
CA ASN A 482 6.21 -21.04 2.26
C ASN A 482 5.39 -22.23 2.81
N ILE A 483 4.12 -21.99 3.19
CA ILE A 483 3.26 -22.96 3.90
C ILE A 483 2.37 -23.82 2.99
N GLY A 484 2.38 -23.61 1.66
CA GLY A 484 1.71 -24.49 0.70
C GLY A 484 0.85 -23.78 -0.34
N LYS A 485 -0.39 -24.26 -0.52
CA LYS A 485 -1.32 -23.79 -1.56
C LYS A 485 -2.50 -23.02 -0.95
N ALA A 486 -3.06 -22.11 -1.73
CA ALA A 486 -4.30 -21.43 -1.40
C ALA A 486 -5.15 -21.19 -2.64
N SER A 487 -6.45 -21.02 -2.46
CA SER A 487 -7.37 -20.61 -3.51
C SER A 487 -8.18 -19.41 -3.08
N THR A 488 -8.56 -18.56 -4.04
CA THR A 488 -9.47 -17.45 -3.80
C THR A 488 -10.37 -17.22 -5.00
N ALA A 489 -11.62 -16.87 -4.75
CA ALA A 489 -12.57 -16.48 -5.77
C ALA A 489 -13.43 -15.32 -5.25
N GLY A 490 -14.06 -14.58 -6.17
CA GLY A 490 -14.92 -13.48 -5.77
C GLY A 490 -15.79 -12.95 -6.88
N LEU A 491 -16.77 -12.17 -6.46
CA LEU A 491 -17.66 -11.37 -7.30
C LEU A 491 -17.46 -9.90 -6.96
N GLU A 492 -17.29 -9.07 -7.97
CA GLU A 492 -17.20 -7.62 -7.84
C GLU A 492 -18.30 -6.99 -8.72
N LEU A 493 -19.13 -6.15 -8.12
CA LEU A 493 -20.19 -5.40 -8.79
C LEU A 493 -19.87 -3.92 -8.68
N GLU A 494 -20.02 -3.17 -9.76
CA GLU A 494 -19.81 -1.74 -9.81
C GLU A 494 -20.94 -1.06 -10.57
N ALA A 495 -21.44 0.05 -10.05
CA ALA A 495 -22.44 0.87 -10.70
C ALA A 495 -22.09 2.34 -10.54
N LYS A 496 -22.02 3.06 -11.65
CA LYS A 496 -21.89 4.51 -11.71
C LYS A 496 -22.93 5.04 -12.67
N PHE A 497 -23.86 5.85 -12.22
CA PHE A 497 -24.91 6.39 -13.08
C PHE A 497 -25.53 7.65 -12.47
N ARG A 498 -26.38 8.34 -13.24
CA ARG A 498 -27.19 9.45 -12.73
C ARG A 498 -28.62 8.95 -12.50
N LEU A 499 -29.25 9.27 -11.37
CA LEU A 499 -30.58 8.72 -11.02
C LEU A 499 -31.64 8.99 -12.11
N ASP A 500 -31.64 10.18 -12.68
CA ASP A 500 -32.51 10.62 -13.79
C ASP A 500 -32.16 9.99 -15.16
N GLU A 501 -31.29 8.99 -15.19
CA GLU A 501 -31.11 8.10 -16.36
C GLU A 501 -32.08 6.92 -16.35
N TYR A 502 -32.64 6.57 -15.19
CA TYR A 502 -33.50 5.39 -15.01
C TYR A 502 -34.84 5.69 -14.34
N LEU A 503 -34.89 6.72 -13.52
CA LEU A 503 -36.11 7.15 -12.85
C LEU A 503 -36.49 8.51 -13.44
N ASP A 504 -37.56 8.53 -14.22
CA ASP A 504 -38.15 9.77 -14.70
C ASP A 504 -38.48 10.68 -13.50
N ASP A 505 -38.28 11.99 -13.67
CA ASP A 505 -38.44 13.03 -12.63
C ASP A 505 -37.53 12.93 -11.39
N ALA A 506 -36.60 11.97 -11.33
CA ALA A 506 -35.62 11.91 -10.24
C ALA A 506 -34.64 13.10 -10.28
N TRP A 507 -34.09 13.45 -9.12
CA TRP A 507 -33.02 14.45 -9.06
C TRP A 507 -31.76 13.94 -9.78
N PRO A 508 -30.99 14.81 -10.46
CA PRO A 508 -29.79 14.42 -11.21
C PRO A 508 -28.60 14.18 -10.26
N VAL A 509 -28.76 13.23 -9.34
CA VAL A 509 -27.74 12.80 -8.39
C VAL A 509 -26.87 11.75 -9.07
N ASN A 510 -25.56 11.93 -9.02
CA ASN A 510 -24.63 10.90 -9.43
C ASN A 510 -24.52 9.88 -8.31
N VAL A 511 -24.76 8.62 -8.65
CA VAL A 511 -24.62 7.48 -7.74
C VAL A 511 -23.39 6.70 -8.15
N ARG A 512 -22.57 6.36 -7.17
CA ARG A 512 -21.44 5.43 -7.30
C ARG A 512 -21.58 4.35 -6.26
N SER A 513 -21.61 3.09 -6.69
CA SER A 513 -21.75 1.94 -5.82
C SER A 513 -20.74 0.88 -6.25
N ASN A 514 -20.14 0.21 -5.28
CA ASN A 514 -19.46 -1.05 -5.54
C ASN A 514 -19.71 -2.02 -4.38
N VAL A 515 -19.76 -3.31 -4.72
CA VAL A 515 -19.86 -4.41 -3.76
C VAL A 515 -18.90 -5.49 -4.22
N SER A 516 -18.04 -5.96 -3.33
CA SER A 516 -17.14 -7.09 -3.59
C SER A 516 -17.33 -8.16 -2.52
N VAL A 517 -17.43 -9.42 -2.94
CA VAL A 517 -17.57 -10.58 -2.05
C VAL A 517 -16.45 -11.56 -2.37
N PHE A 518 -15.80 -12.07 -1.34
CA PHE A 518 -14.61 -12.89 -1.47
C PHE A 518 -14.76 -14.22 -0.72
N THR A 519 -14.28 -15.29 -1.35
CA THR A 519 -14.02 -16.56 -0.69
C THR A 519 -12.56 -16.96 -0.88
N SER A 520 -11.96 -17.56 0.14
CA SER A 520 -10.61 -18.11 0.05
C SER A 520 -10.42 -19.25 1.02
N ARG A 521 -9.48 -20.12 0.68
CA ARG A 521 -9.07 -21.27 1.48
C ARG A 521 -7.56 -21.42 1.43
N VAL A 522 -6.94 -21.75 2.56
CA VAL A 522 -5.52 -22.09 2.67
C VAL A 522 -5.38 -23.55 3.10
N ASP A 523 -4.62 -24.32 2.35
CA ASP A 523 -4.35 -25.72 2.64
C ASP A 523 -3.38 -25.84 3.82
N GLY A 524 -3.52 -26.89 4.63
CA GLY A 524 -2.67 -27.11 5.81
C GLY A 524 -3.03 -26.27 7.05
N ILE A 525 -4.03 -25.39 6.95
CA ILE A 525 -4.53 -24.59 8.08
C ILE A 525 -5.91 -25.10 8.52
N PRO A 526 -6.18 -25.24 9.83
CA PRO A 526 -7.48 -25.74 10.33
C PRO A 526 -8.67 -24.87 9.88
N GLY A 527 -9.72 -25.51 9.37
CA GLY A 527 -10.99 -24.86 9.07
C GLY A 527 -11.85 -24.60 10.32
N PRO A 528 -12.94 -23.82 10.23
CA PRO A 528 -13.58 -23.32 9.01
C PRO A 528 -13.07 -21.95 8.52
N ASN A 529 -12.21 -21.28 9.29
CA ASN A 529 -11.75 -19.91 9.03
C ASN A 529 -10.36 -19.85 8.35
N ASN A 530 -9.87 -20.93 7.75
CA ASN A 530 -8.60 -21.02 7.03
C ASN A 530 -8.61 -20.22 5.71
N ARG A 531 -8.70 -18.90 5.80
CA ARG A 531 -8.79 -17.96 4.68
C ARG A 531 -7.46 -17.24 4.49
N LEU A 532 -7.27 -16.59 3.34
CA LEU A 532 -6.11 -15.71 3.11
C LEU A 532 -6.07 -14.59 4.14
N ASP A 533 -4.85 -14.21 4.57
CA ASP A 533 -4.67 -13.24 5.65
C ASP A 533 -5.24 -11.87 5.27
N ALA A 534 -5.90 -11.25 6.25
CA ALA A 534 -6.49 -9.92 6.15
C ALA A 534 -7.56 -9.74 5.06
N GLN A 535 -8.00 -10.81 4.38
CA GLN A 535 -9.06 -10.76 3.37
C GLN A 535 -10.44 -10.69 4.02
N PRO A 536 -11.17 -9.56 3.92
CA PRO A 536 -12.54 -9.49 4.38
C PRO A 536 -13.44 -10.43 3.57
N LYS A 537 -14.59 -10.79 4.13
CA LYS A 537 -15.60 -11.58 3.41
C LYS A 537 -16.32 -10.75 2.34
N ALA A 538 -16.46 -9.45 2.58
CA ALA A 538 -17.04 -8.52 1.62
C ALA A 538 -16.54 -7.09 1.85
N THR A 539 -16.72 -6.23 0.87
CA THR A 539 -16.63 -4.77 0.98
C THR A 539 -17.76 -4.14 0.20
N ALA A 540 -18.30 -3.01 0.68
CA ALA A 540 -19.24 -2.22 -0.11
C ALA A 540 -18.94 -0.75 0.04
N ASN A 541 -19.12 0.03 -1.01
CA ASN A 541 -19.10 1.48 -0.95
C ASN A 541 -20.29 2.04 -1.71
N LEU A 542 -20.92 3.07 -1.16
CA LEU A 542 -22.03 3.77 -1.77
C LEU A 542 -21.76 5.27 -1.65
N GLY A 543 -21.90 6.00 -2.74
CA GLY A 543 -21.62 7.42 -2.80
C GLY A 543 -22.63 8.17 -3.65
N PHE A 544 -22.88 9.41 -3.25
CA PHE A 544 -23.79 10.33 -3.88
C PHE A 544 -23.09 11.66 -4.08
N ASP A 545 -23.24 12.25 -5.27
CA ASP A 545 -22.69 13.55 -5.60
C ASP A 545 -23.76 14.37 -6.34
N TYR A 546 -24.13 15.54 -5.81
CA TYR A 546 -25.17 16.41 -6.33
C TYR A 546 -24.67 17.85 -6.47
N ARG A 547 -24.85 18.43 -7.65
CA ARG A 547 -24.60 19.86 -7.89
C ARG A 547 -25.92 20.61 -7.79
N LEU A 548 -26.02 21.54 -6.85
CA LEU A 548 -27.21 22.37 -6.68
C LEU A 548 -27.40 23.22 -7.94
N ARG A 549 -28.65 23.37 -8.38
CA ARG A 549 -28.99 24.18 -9.58
C ARG A 549 -28.98 25.67 -9.29
N SER A 550 -29.35 26.07 -8.08
CA SER A 550 -29.53 27.48 -7.67
C SER A 550 -28.28 28.11 -7.08
N LEU A 551 -27.29 27.32 -6.66
CA LEU A 551 -26.08 27.77 -6.00
C LEU A 551 -24.86 27.09 -6.64
N PRO A 552 -23.69 27.75 -6.73
CA PRO A 552 -22.45 27.13 -7.21
C PRO A 552 -21.84 26.17 -6.16
N LEU A 553 -22.69 25.33 -5.59
CA LEU A 553 -22.42 24.40 -4.51
C LEU A 553 -22.60 22.97 -5.01
N SER A 554 -21.59 22.15 -4.78
CA SER A 554 -21.67 20.70 -4.95
C SER A 554 -21.58 20.04 -3.59
N ILE A 555 -22.46 19.10 -3.31
CA ILE A 555 -22.45 18.29 -2.09
C ILE A 555 -22.26 16.84 -2.45
N GLY A 556 -21.63 16.08 -1.56
CA GLY A 556 -21.55 14.65 -1.72
C GLY A 556 -21.33 13.93 -0.40
N ALA A 557 -21.67 12.64 -0.40
CA ALA A 557 -21.50 11.76 0.73
C ALA A 557 -21.09 10.37 0.26
N THR A 558 -20.31 9.67 1.07
CA THR A 558 -19.90 8.29 0.83
C THR A 558 -20.03 7.46 2.10
N LEU A 559 -20.45 6.21 1.94
CA LEU A 559 -20.51 5.20 2.98
C LEU A 559 -19.67 4.01 2.55
N ASN A 560 -18.72 3.61 3.39
CA ASN A 560 -17.83 2.49 3.16
C ASN A 560 -18.08 1.43 4.25
N TRP A 561 -18.30 0.19 3.87
CA TRP A 561 -18.61 -0.91 4.77
C TRP A 561 -17.68 -2.11 4.56
N THR A 562 -17.16 -2.64 5.66
CA THR A 562 -16.46 -3.92 5.73
C THR A 562 -17.03 -4.69 6.92
N PRO A 563 -17.50 -5.94 6.75
CA PRO A 563 -18.00 -6.75 7.86
C PRO A 563 -16.85 -7.17 8.79
N SER A 564 -17.19 -7.66 9.98
CA SER A 564 -16.22 -8.33 10.83
C SER A 564 -15.71 -9.61 10.15
N SER A 565 -14.50 -10.02 10.50
CA SER A 565 -13.92 -11.27 9.99
C SER A 565 -13.16 -12.00 11.08
N VAL A 566 -13.21 -13.33 11.01
CA VAL A 566 -12.41 -14.24 11.82
C VAL A 566 -11.59 -15.07 10.84
N ILE A 567 -10.28 -15.15 11.04
CA ILE A 567 -9.33 -15.80 10.13
C ILE A 567 -8.36 -16.64 10.96
N GLN A 568 -8.30 -17.93 10.66
CA GLN A 568 -7.26 -18.82 11.15
C GLN A 568 -5.97 -18.54 10.35
N GLN A 569 -4.98 -17.93 11.00
CA GLN A 569 -3.73 -17.52 10.38
C GLN A 569 -2.71 -18.65 10.34
N SER A 570 -2.66 -19.45 11.41
CA SER A 570 -1.74 -20.58 11.60
C SER A 570 -2.47 -21.74 12.27
N VAL A 571 -1.77 -22.83 12.61
CA VAL A 571 -2.35 -23.89 13.46
C VAL A 571 -2.70 -23.37 14.86
N LEU A 572 -1.95 -22.38 15.36
CA LEU A 572 -2.08 -21.87 16.73
C LEU A 572 -2.96 -20.63 16.84
N THR A 573 -3.05 -19.83 15.77
CA THR A 573 -3.53 -18.44 15.86
C THR A 573 -4.79 -18.20 15.05
N GLU A 574 -5.85 -17.76 15.72
CA GLU A 574 -7.04 -17.15 15.14
C GLU A 574 -6.98 -15.64 15.33
N ALA A 575 -7.35 -14.86 14.30
CA ALA A 575 -7.40 -13.41 14.37
C ALA A 575 -8.81 -12.91 14.01
N THR A 576 -9.31 -11.96 14.79
CA THR A 576 -10.60 -11.31 14.58
C THR A 576 -10.40 -9.83 14.23
N THR A 577 -11.18 -9.32 13.29
CA THR A 577 -11.26 -7.88 13.00
C THR A 577 -12.71 -7.44 13.10
N SER A 578 -12.94 -6.31 13.77
CA SER A 578 -14.27 -5.73 13.90
C SER A 578 -14.77 -5.17 12.57
N ARG A 579 -16.09 -5.04 12.46
CA ARG A 579 -16.76 -4.33 11.38
C ARG A 579 -16.21 -2.91 11.26
N LYS A 580 -16.11 -2.41 10.02
CA LYS A 580 -15.85 -1.01 9.70
C LYS A 580 -17.04 -0.43 8.97
N LEU A 581 -17.48 0.75 9.41
CA LEU A 581 -18.46 1.58 8.72
C LEU A 581 -17.93 3.01 8.75
N VAL A 582 -17.62 3.58 7.59
CA VAL A 582 -17.02 4.92 7.47
C VAL A 582 -17.91 5.75 6.58
N SER A 583 -18.46 6.83 7.14
CA SER A 583 -19.26 7.81 6.40
C SER A 583 -18.48 9.10 6.22
N ASP A 584 -18.33 9.57 4.99
CA ASP A 584 -17.68 10.84 4.68
C ASP A 584 -18.66 11.75 3.95
N ALA A 585 -18.49 13.06 4.10
CA ALA A 585 -19.28 14.05 3.36
C ALA A 585 -18.42 15.25 2.97
N PHE A 586 -18.84 15.97 1.94
CA PHE A 586 -18.24 17.24 1.56
C PHE A 586 -19.25 18.22 0.99
N ALA A 587 -18.88 19.50 1.08
CA ALA A 587 -19.48 20.61 0.38
C ALA A 587 -18.37 21.40 -0.33
N LEU A 588 -18.50 21.59 -1.64
CA LEU A 588 -17.58 22.34 -2.49
C LEU A 588 -18.31 23.54 -3.06
N TRP A 589 -17.91 24.74 -2.64
CA TRP A 589 -18.42 26.00 -3.13
C TRP A 589 -17.42 26.62 -4.10
N ASN A 590 -17.85 26.91 -5.34
CA ASN A 590 -17.05 27.64 -6.31
C ASN A 590 -17.52 29.10 -6.34
N PHE A 591 -16.78 30.02 -5.72
CA PHE A 591 -17.15 31.44 -5.69
C PHE A 591 -17.03 32.07 -7.08
N THR A 592 -15.93 31.74 -7.77
CA THR A 592 -15.62 32.15 -9.14
C THR A 592 -15.02 30.94 -9.88
N PRO A 593 -14.81 30.99 -11.21
CA PRO A 593 -14.11 29.92 -11.93
C PRO A 593 -12.65 29.70 -11.46
N GLU A 594 -12.08 30.68 -10.76
CA GLU A 594 -10.71 30.70 -10.23
C GLU A 594 -10.63 30.32 -8.75
N GLN A 595 -11.71 30.50 -7.97
CA GLN A 595 -11.70 30.29 -6.52
C GLN A 595 -12.74 29.27 -6.05
N SER A 596 -12.29 28.33 -5.23
CA SER A 596 -13.18 27.36 -4.58
C SER A 596 -12.83 27.12 -3.11
N LEU A 597 -13.84 26.75 -2.33
CA LEU A 597 -13.73 26.34 -0.93
C LEU A 597 -14.41 25.00 -0.74
N ARG A 598 -13.68 24.04 -0.20
CA ARG A 598 -14.18 22.71 0.14
C ARG A 598 -14.14 22.50 1.65
N LEU A 599 -15.30 22.21 2.22
CA LEU A 599 -15.43 21.64 3.56
C LEU A 599 -15.68 20.14 3.41
N SER A 600 -14.91 19.30 4.12
CA SER A 600 -15.16 17.87 4.19
C SER A 600 -15.09 17.36 5.62
N ALA A 601 -15.86 16.31 5.89
CA ALA A 601 -15.84 15.56 7.13
C ALA A 601 -15.66 14.10 6.79
N SER A 602 -14.57 13.51 7.24
CA SER A 602 -14.30 12.08 7.11
C SER A 602 -14.69 11.38 8.41
N ASN A 603 -15.32 10.20 8.32
CA ASN A 603 -15.77 9.41 9.46
C ASN A 603 -16.75 10.17 10.39
N LEU A 604 -17.85 10.67 9.83
CA LEU A 604 -18.92 11.42 10.53
C LEU A 604 -19.61 10.65 11.67
N THR A 605 -19.71 9.32 11.56
CA THR A 605 -20.22 8.44 12.63
C THR A 605 -19.10 7.53 13.10
N PRO A 606 -18.12 8.04 13.88
CA PRO A 606 -16.96 7.27 14.26
C PRO A 606 -17.39 6.06 15.09
N LEU A 607 -17.08 4.87 14.60
CA LEU A 607 -17.20 3.64 15.37
C LEU A 607 -15.85 3.25 15.93
N ASP A 608 -15.85 2.80 17.18
CA ASP A 608 -14.67 2.20 17.78
C ASP A 608 -14.24 0.98 16.98
N TYR A 609 -12.94 0.81 16.82
CA TYR A 609 -12.37 -0.28 16.05
C TYR A 609 -11.50 -1.14 16.95
N ALA A 610 -11.76 -2.46 16.92
CA ALA A 610 -10.99 -3.45 17.63
C ALA A 610 -10.55 -4.60 16.73
N THR A 611 -9.39 -5.15 17.05
CA THR A 611 -8.85 -6.40 16.53
C THR A 611 -8.60 -7.35 17.68
N GLY A 612 -8.87 -8.63 17.49
CA GLY A 612 -8.59 -9.67 18.47
C GLY A 612 -7.68 -10.75 17.91
N SER A 613 -7.04 -11.51 18.79
CA SER A 613 -6.37 -12.76 18.45
C SER A 613 -6.50 -13.78 19.56
N VAL A 614 -6.64 -15.05 19.21
CA VAL A 614 -6.55 -16.18 20.13
C VAL A 614 -5.37 -17.03 19.68
N ILE A 615 -4.40 -17.24 20.57
CA ILE A 615 -3.27 -18.14 20.36
C ILE A 615 -3.43 -19.33 21.30
N THR A 616 -3.55 -20.53 20.74
CA THR A 616 -3.65 -21.78 21.50
C THR A 616 -2.37 -22.57 21.34
N THR A 617 -1.63 -22.76 22.42
CA THR A 617 -0.45 -23.63 22.50
C THR A 617 -0.78 -24.87 23.34
N ASN A 618 0.17 -25.79 23.49
CA ASN A 618 0.01 -26.95 24.37
C ASN A 618 -0.04 -26.57 25.87
N GLU A 619 0.41 -25.38 26.21
CA GLU A 619 0.54 -24.91 27.61
C GLU A 619 -0.48 -23.84 27.96
N GLN A 620 -0.87 -22.98 26.99
CA GLN A 620 -1.63 -21.77 27.26
C GLN A 620 -2.63 -21.43 26.14
N ILE A 621 -3.72 -20.77 26.52
CA ILE A 621 -4.59 -20.03 25.61
C ILE A 621 -4.43 -18.54 25.90
N ILE A 622 -4.00 -17.78 24.91
CA ILE A 622 -3.77 -16.33 25.01
C ILE A 622 -4.79 -15.61 24.12
N THR A 623 -5.74 -14.92 24.73
CA THR A 623 -6.74 -14.09 24.05
C THR A 623 -6.34 -12.63 24.19
N THR A 624 -6.11 -11.94 23.08
CA THR A 624 -5.75 -10.52 23.05
C THR A 624 -6.83 -9.75 22.31
N ASN A 625 -7.32 -8.65 22.89
CA ASN A 625 -8.25 -7.72 22.27
C ASN A 625 -7.64 -6.32 22.32
N SER A 626 -7.35 -5.75 21.15
CA SER A 626 -6.77 -4.42 21.00
C SER A 626 -7.68 -3.52 20.19
N GLY A 627 -7.99 -2.32 20.70
CA GLY A 627 -8.83 -1.37 20.01
C GLY A 627 -8.67 0.05 20.52
N GLY A 628 -9.44 0.96 19.96
CA GLY A 628 -9.48 2.34 20.43
C GLY A 628 -10.53 3.17 19.70
N PRO A 629 -10.83 4.36 20.24
CA PRO A 629 -11.76 5.27 19.62
C PRO A 629 -11.27 5.72 18.23
N SER A 630 -12.23 5.91 17.33
CA SER A 630 -12.03 6.64 16.09
C SER A 630 -12.63 8.04 16.19
N TYR A 631 -12.25 8.92 15.28
CA TYR A 631 -12.62 10.33 15.34
C TYR A 631 -13.06 10.82 13.95
N THR A 632 -13.85 11.88 13.94
CA THR A 632 -14.16 12.63 12.73
C THR A 632 -13.01 13.58 12.42
N LEU A 633 -12.57 13.57 11.17
CA LEU A 633 -11.59 14.51 10.63
C LEU A 633 -12.33 15.56 9.81
N TRP A 634 -12.34 16.80 10.28
CA TRP A 634 -12.84 17.94 9.52
C TRP A 634 -11.70 18.54 8.70
N GLN A 635 -11.98 18.97 7.48
CA GLN A 635 -11.00 19.63 6.63
C GLN A 635 -11.64 20.81 5.90
N LEU A 636 -10.94 21.93 5.90
CA LEU A 636 -11.27 23.09 5.08
C LEU A 636 -10.12 23.32 4.09
N ARG A 637 -10.44 23.45 2.81
CA ARG A 637 -9.46 23.69 1.75
C ARG A 637 -9.95 24.80 0.83
N TRP A 638 -9.11 25.79 0.62
CA TRP A 638 -9.29 26.84 -0.36
C TRP A 638 -8.30 26.64 -1.52
N GLU A 639 -8.78 26.84 -2.74
CA GLU A 639 -8.00 26.74 -3.96
C GLU A 639 -8.22 28.00 -4.80
N MET A 640 -7.13 28.60 -5.30
CA MET A 640 -7.13 29.81 -6.11
C MET A 640 -6.19 29.67 -7.31
N LYS A 641 -6.71 29.93 -8.51
CA LYS A 641 -5.92 30.09 -9.73
C LYS A 641 -5.46 31.55 -9.83
N ILE A 642 -4.18 31.77 -10.11
CA ILE A 642 -3.48 33.06 -10.09
C ILE A 642 -2.97 33.43 -11.48
#